data_AF-A0A7G2MK56-F1
#
_entry.id   AF-A0A7G2MK56-F1
#
_cell.length_a   1.000
_cell.length_b   1.000
_cell.length_c   1.000
_cell.angle_alpha   90.00
_cell.angle_beta   90.00
_cell.angle_gamma   90.00
#
_symmetry.space_group_name_H-M   'P 1'
#
loop_
_entity.id
_entity.type
_entity.pdbx_description
1 polymer ?
#
loop_
_entity_poly.entity_id
_entity_poly.type
_entity_poly.pdbx_seq_one_letter_code
_entity_poly.pdbx_strand_id
1 'polypeptide(L)'
;MVFMNLHHVLFEALYEIKLTRRNLLFNMFVFFALLTTISFTFISFSESDKIEFGKFYLPWFAQALPSSIPFMTAYYYNFVQVLMAFFMVSNDLRRLRLTTISALEARPQNNSDAIIGKFLGRVAIFSLVNVLIYSVMICYNLIYYPRVLNISYYFFYWITLNFPVLIYFLSLSILVSRFVNNQGISILILLFFCVGTTICGAGVMNNLFDPFARYIPNLFSDFVGHTQLKCFLLHQTIYLLMGICLLVLSILVYRRLPNNIHQVRNVLGFAMFPLILSIVLIAYYIGDFVHIERDKNEYRQFYLEYEHVLKNRVLSNEIRLRDLGKKGVAVESKMKIVNKNEEQIPVLLYLNPGLTVNGIKNGSVNLSFERKGPVILVNKQLAAGDTCDLVVNYEGIVDNDVCHLDRSVVPGYQRLNENRCGIYSFGTQPAYCVNNYKLFTPEVLWYPTCVPPTCFSFFRNMDFTYFSLVVIHDEQNTAISQGEIINEQIGITIFKHEHAISGISLCVGKYDKRVVMMDSIPVEIYYEPSHGYLLDSFRIDVDVLEEHLLNFKSKLEKRNMSSYIDTETKRLKYNYSTALKSDLEYPYSWLRFIETPLDFYPFPKPDAMDGERVQNGLIFLTEKLCNQHFIDGEYNPGLRKYGSEWHFKMLLDSNLTHGGCNIKSMLQNEFNYVSSVDYPMINEILINMLSRYSFGLMQSFEPMDEYRAMDYLSRHCLREAIHDLNLSSKELYFIIKKKGWELYSLICTRVSKDEFDDFLYDFFSKYRFMNVELKIFSKNLMEQCGVDLDHILPDLYNSSRLPVFKVDAECYQVGDLIDSWQANQYFLFKIYNMSDVPGVIMTRPGGFYLIPGHSCKEIVVNDTTSSSLSYRIEMPMSRNIPSVKRYRAKKVVYNELGLKEGIRDIDSMYFQDNSPDIIVDNVNERCKIIETKTWLQDVLEKYNVDIPFLSERKKNRNQWLIGFNTKFYGFPVQSAYYKEAGTGDKRVEWTIDITHPGKYELFFHNVDGTRHEKSLDDKTLYFSVYNGEDTFDLKINIDSESDEWVSLGKYDVFNCIKVVQYDKQELLSIFSFKGLNKVFVDAIKMKKIRR
;
A
#
# COMPACT_ATOMS: atom_id res chain seq x y z
N MET A 1 8.31 -23.69 49.16
CA MET A 1 9.04 -24.89 48.70
C MET A 1 9.01 -25.89 49.85
N VAL A 2 8.14 -26.92 49.79
CA VAL A 2 8.14 -28.05 50.73
C VAL A 2 8.74 -29.23 49.96
N PHE A 3 9.98 -29.57 50.31
CA PHE A 3 10.78 -30.72 49.87
C PHE A 3 10.60 -31.19 48.41
N MET A 4 11.11 -30.39 47.46
CA MET A 4 11.64 -30.97 46.23
C MET A 4 13.00 -31.55 46.55
N ASN A 5 13.19 -32.86 46.36
CA ASN A 5 14.53 -33.41 46.43
C ASN A 5 15.23 -33.12 45.10
N LEU A 6 16.13 -32.13 45.08
CA LEU A 6 16.86 -31.71 43.88
C LEU A 6 17.55 -32.90 43.19
N HIS A 7 18.04 -33.86 43.97
CA HIS A 7 18.66 -35.06 43.43
C HIS A 7 17.65 -35.96 42.68
N HIS A 8 16.40 -36.08 43.16
CA HIS A 8 15.36 -36.84 42.46
C HIS A 8 14.91 -36.11 41.18
N VAL A 9 14.77 -34.78 41.23
CA VAL A 9 14.40 -33.96 40.07
C VAL A 9 15.46 -34.07 38.96
N LEU A 10 16.75 -33.94 39.31
CA LEU A 10 17.85 -34.05 38.35
C LEU A 10 17.96 -35.46 37.77
N PHE A 11 17.78 -36.49 38.60
CA PHE A 11 17.80 -37.88 38.13
C PHE A 11 16.68 -38.16 37.11
N GLU A 12 15.46 -37.71 37.39
CA GLU A 12 14.33 -37.79 36.45
C GLU A 12 14.61 -37.01 35.17
N ALA A 13 15.17 -35.80 35.28
CA ALA A 13 15.52 -35.01 34.09
C ALA A 13 16.52 -35.74 33.21
N LEU A 14 17.59 -36.31 33.78
CA LEU A 14 18.59 -37.09 33.03
C LEU A 14 18.00 -38.36 32.41
N TYR A 15 17.07 -39.02 33.10
CA TYR A 15 16.37 -40.18 32.59
C TYR A 15 15.45 -39.82 31.41
N GLU A 16 14.68 -38.75 31.54
CA GLU A 16 13.79 -38.23 30.50
C GLU A 16 14.58 -37.78 29.26
N ILE A 17 15.77 -37.20 29.47
CA ILE A 17 16.69 -36.86 28.37
C ILE A 17 17.06 -38.12 27.58
N LYS A 18 17.49 -39.19 28.27
CA LYS A 18 17.86 -40.45 27.62
C LYS A 18 16.67 -41.09 26.89
N LEU A 19 15.48 -41.04 27.48
CA LEU A 19 14.25 -41.59 26.88
C LEU A 19 13.83 -40.85 25.62
N THR A 20 13.82 -39.51 25.67
CA THR A 20 13.39 -38.67 24.54
C THR A 20 14.34 -38.82 23.37
N ARG A 21 15.66 -38.84 23.61
CA ARG A 21 16.68 -39.05 22.56
C ARG A 21 16.55 -40.40 21.83
N ARG A 22 16.07 -41.44 22.53
CA ARG A 22 15.84 -42.78 21.95
C ARG A 22 14.50 -42.89 21.22
N ASN A 23 13.64 -41.87 21.29
CA ASN A 23 12.32 -41.91 20.68
C ASN A 23 12.43 -41.68 19.17
N LEU A 24 12.00 -42.66 18.36
CA LEU A 24 12.00 -42.56 16.91
C LEU A 24 11.19 -41.35 16.41
N LEU A 25 10.01 -41.12 17.00
CA LEU A 25 9.14 -40.01 16.65
C LEU A 25 9.83 -38.66 16.92
N PHE A 26 10.68 -38.58 17.94
CA PHE A 26 11.45 -37.36 18.25
C PHE A 26 12.51 -37.11 17.20
N ASN A 27 13.27 -38.15 16.85
CA ASN A 27 14.29 -38.04 15.81
C ASN A 27 13.67 -37.72 14.43
N MET A 28 12.45 -38.19 14.13
CA MET A 28 11.71 -37.79 12.93
C MET A 28 11.35 -36.29 12.95
N PHE A 29 10.86 -35.75 14.07
CA PHE A 29 10.57 -34.32 14.17
C PHE A 29 11.83 -33.46 14.13
N VAL A 30 12.94 -33.90 14.71
CA VAL A 30 14.23 -33.20 14.60
C VAL A 30 14.72 -33.21 13.15
N PHE A 31 14.64 -34.35 12.46
CA PHE A 31 14.96 -34.43 11.04
C PHE A 31 14.03 -33.54 10.20
N PHE A 32 12.73 -33.54 10.49
CA PHE A 32 11.77 -32.66 9.84
C PHE A 32 12.06 -31.18 10.13
N ALA A 33 12.46 -30.82 11.34
CA ALA A 33 12.86 -29.45 11.70
C ALA A 33 14.11 -29.01 10.94
N LEU A 34 15.11 -29.89 10.82
CA LEU A 34 16.30 -29.62 10.00
C LEU A 34 15.93 -29.54 8.51
N LEU A 35 15.13 -30.48 8.00
CA LEU A 35 14.70 -30.50 6.61
C LEU A 35 13.87 -29.28 6.27
N THR A 36 12.97 -28.83 7.13
CA THR A 36 12.16 -27.62 6.92
C THR A 36 13.02 -26.38 7.00
N THR A 37 13.85 -26.22 8.02
CA THR A 37 14.74 -25.03 8.14
C THR A 37 15.73 -24.91 6.98
N ILE A 38 16.25 -26.05 6.50
CA ILE A 38 17.05 -26.14 5.27
C ILE A 38 16.15 -25.84 4.06
N SER A 39 15.09 -26.63 3.82
CA SER A 39 14.24 -26.49 2.62
C SER A 39 13.61 -25.11 2.48
N PHE A 40 13.21 -24.43 3.56
CA PHE A 40 12.66 -23.07 3.50
C PHE A 40 13.68 -22.04 3.03
N THR A 41 14.97 -22.18 3.34
CA THR A 41 16.01 -21.34 2.73
C THR A 41 16.26 -21.68 1.26
N PHE A 42 15.76 -22.83 0.78
CA PHE A 42 15.76 -23.27 -0.62
C PHE A 42 14.39 -23.20 -1.32
N ILE A 43 13.28 -22.80 -0.70
CA ILE A 43 11.95 -22.78 -1.36
C ILE A 43 11.85 -21.63 -2.39
N SER A 44 12.65 -20.58 -2.25
CA SER A 44 12.83 -19.53 -3.28
C SER A 44 13.34 -20.06 -4.63
N PHE A 45 13.70 -21.34 -4.71
CA PHE A 45 14.14 -22.03 -5.91
C PHE A 45 12.97 -22.41 -6.86
N SER A 46 11.72 -22.44 -6.37
CA SER A 46 10.57 -22.94 -7.15
C SER A 46 9.94 -21.93 -8.11
N GLU A 47 10.32 -20.64 -8.03
CA GLU A 47 9.78 -19.58 -8.91
C GLU A 47 10.65 -19.31 -10.15
N SER A 48 11.71 -20.08 -10.42
CA SER A 48 12.50 -19.91 -11.66
C SER A 48 12.63 -21.16 -12.50
N ASP A 49 12.22 -21.06 -13.77
CA ASP A 49 12.29 -22.10 -14.80
C ASP A 49 13.71 -22.58 -15.17
N LYS A 50 14.76 -22.04 -14.55
CA LYS A 50 16.15 -22.45 -14.78
C LYS A 50 16.91 -22.67 -13.48
N ILE A 51 17.24 -23.93 -13.23
CA ILE A 51 18.08 -24.40 -12.13
C ILE A 51 19.56 -24.12 -12.50
N GLU A 52 20.09 -22.97 -12.09
CA GLU A 52 21.55 -22.77 -12.05
C GLU A 52 22.07 -23.21 -10.67
N PHE A 53 22.78 -24.34 -10.62
CA PHE A 53 23.47 -24.80 -9.41
C PHE A 53 24.47 -23.73 -8.93
N GLY A 54 24.38 -23.33 -7.65
CA GLY A 54 25.38 -22.48 -6.99
C GLY A 54 24.98 -21.03 -6.68
N LYS A 55 23.76 -20.59 -6.99
CA LYS A 55 23.25 -19.26 -6.61
C LYS A 55 21.97 -19.39 -5.79
N PHE A 56 22.07 -19.21 -4.47
CA PHE A 56 20.93 -19.23 -3.54
C PHE A 56 20.44 -17.80 -3.31
N TYR A 57 19.14 -17.55 -3.46
CA TYR A 57 18.59 -16.20 -3.35
C TYR A 57 17.50 -16.13 -2.27
N LEU A 58 17.82 -15.42 -1.18
CA LEU A 58 16.86 -14.92 -0.22
C LEU A 58 16.44 -13.50 -0.66
N PRO A 59 15.14 -13.14 -0.63
CA PRO A 59 14.72 -11.76 -0.92
C PRO A 59 15.48 -10.73 -0.07
N TRP A 60 15.73 -9.53 -0.61
CA TRP A 60 16.56 -8.52 0.05
C TRP A 60 16.14 -8.25 1.51
N PHE A 61 14.85 -8.04 1.77
CA PHE A 61 14.32 -7.78 3.12
C PHE A 61 14.63 -8.89 4.15
N ALA A 62 14.79 -10.13 3.68
CA ALA A 62 15.06 -11.29 4.54
C ALA A 62 16.57 -11.47 4.85
N GLN A 63 17.44 -10.75 4.15
CA GLN A 63 18.91 -10.78 4.35
C GLN A 63 19.52 -9.42 4.74
N ALA A 64 18.82 -8.30 4.51
CA ALA A 64 19.36 -6.95 4.70
C ALA A 64 19.72 -6.66 6.16
N LEU A 65 18.89 -7.09 7.10
CA LEU A 65 19.11 -6.84 8.53
C LEU A 65 19.82 -8.01 9.18
N PRO A 66 20.77 -7.75 10.10
CA PRO A 66 21.41 -8.79 10.90
C PRO A 66 20.44 -9.69 11.69
N SER A 67 19.26 -9.15 12.04
CA SER A 67 18.21 -9.84 12.79
C SER A 67 17.26 -10.68 11.92
N SER A 68 17.21 -10.48 10.59
CA SER A 68 16.22 -11.11 9.70
C SER A 68 16.33 -12.64 9.63
N ILE A 69 17.54 -13.18 9.43
CA ILE A 69 17.79 -14.63 9.36
C ILE A 69 17.58 -15.30 10.74
N PRO A 70 18.14 -14.77 11.85
CA PRO A 70 17.88 -15.28 13.19
C PRO A 70 16.39 -15.32 13.53
N PHE A 71 15.65 -14.23 13.25
CA PHE A 71 14.21 -14.16 13.52
C PHE A 71 13.42 -15.17 12.69
N MET A 72 13.68 -15.26 11.38
CA MET A 72 13.04 -16.22 10.49
C MET A 72 13.23 -17.66 10.97
N THR A 73 14.45 -17.99 11.39
CA THR A 73 14.80 -19.32 11.90
C THR A 73 14.05 -19.63 13.18
N ALA A 74 14.02 -18.67 14.11
CA ALA A 74 13.26 -18.78 15.35
C ALA A 74 11.77 -18.98 15.05
N TYR A 75 11.19 -18.14 14.19
CA TYR A 75 9.79 -18.15 13.81
C TYR A 75 9.34 -19.52 13.28
N TYR A 76 10.00 -20.05 12.25
CA TYR A 76 9.61 -21.34 11.65
C TYR A 76 9.86 -22.51 12.59
N TYR A 77 11.01 -22.52 13.28
CA TYR A 77 11.27 -23.59 14.24
C TYR A 77 10.26 -23.59 15.38
N ASN A 78 9.76 -22.43 15.82
CA ASN A 78 8.79 -22.37 16.91
C ASN A 78 7.49 -23.14 16.58
N PHE A 79 7.01 -23.11 15.33
CA PHE A 79 5.87 -23.94 14.91
C PHE A 79 6.18 -25.44 15.00
N VAL A 80 7.34 -25.87 14.50
CA VAL A 80 7.77 -27.26 14.56
C VAL A 80 7.97 -27.71 16.01
N GLN A 81 8.51 -26.84 16.85
CA GLN A 81 8.74 -27.06 18.28
C GLN A 81 7.42 -27.32 19.02
N VAL A 82 6.38 -26.53 18.74
CA VAL A 82 5.05 -26.70 19.34
C VAL A 82 4.41 -28.02 18.91
N LEU A 83 4.46 -28.36 17.62
CA LEU A 83 3.99 -29.65 17.12
C LEU A 83 4.74 -30.81 17.80
N MET A 84 6.07 -30.70 17.88
CA MET A 84 6.91 -31.70 18.56
C MET A 84 6.49 -31.87 20.02
N ALA A 85 6.21 -30.79 20.74
CA ALA A 85 5.73 -30.85 22.13
C ALA A 85 4.39 -31.61 22.25
N PHE A 86 3.42 -31.31 21.38
CA PHE A 86 2.10 -31.95 21.39
C PHE A 86 2.17 -33.46 21.19
N PHE A 87 2.91 -33.89 20.17
CA PHE A 87 3.05 -35.31 19.85
C PHE A 87 3.91 -36.05 20.87
N MET A 88 4.99 -35.45 21.39
CA MET A 88 5.82 -36.07 22.44
C MET A 88 5.02 -36.38 23.69
N VAL A 89 4.37 -35.35 24.24
CA VAL A 89 3.66 -35.47 25.52
C VAL A 89 2.45 -36.38 25.40
N SER A 90 1.76 -36.37 24.26
CA SER A 90 0.62 -37.25 24.03
C SER A 90 1.05 -38.71 23.82
N ASN A 91 2.26 -38.96 23.29
CA ASN A 91 2.80 -40.31 23.13
C ASN A 91 3.15 -40.97 24.48
N ASP A 92 3.36 -40.20 25.54
CA ASP A 92 3.58 -40.74 26.89
C ASP A 92 2.37 -41.54 27.38
N LEU A 93 1.15 -41.09 27.09
CA LEU A 93 -0.08 -41.81 27.44
C LEU A 93 -0.11 -43.21 26.83
N ARG A 94 0.33 -43.33 25.57
CA ARG A 94 0.43 -44.61 24.87
C ARG A 94 1.47 -45.51 25.51
N ARG A 95 2.63 -44.96 25.88
CA ARG A 95 3.69 -45.72 26.56
C ARG A 95 3.26 -46.19 27.94
N LEU A 96 2.62 -45.34 28.74
CA LEU A 96 2.08 -45.69 30.05
C LEU A 96 1.07 -46.84 29.97
N ARG A 97 0.28 -46.93 28.90
CA ARG A 97 -0.66 -48.05 28.67
C ARG A 97 0.00 -49.33 28.18
N LEU A 98 1.06 -49.25 27.38
CA LEU A 98 1.66 -50.40 26.67
C LEU A 98 2.91 -50.99 27.34
N THR A 99 3.50 -50.32 28.33
CA THR A 99 4.77 -50.73 28.94
C THR A 99 4.64 -51.00 30.44
N THR A 100 5.53 -51.81 30.99
CA THR A 100 5.66 -52.09 32.45
C THR A 100 6.13 -50.89 33.28
N ILE A 101 6.24 -49.70 32.67
CA ILE A 101 6.67 -48.45 33.31
C ILE A 101 5.70 -48.01 34.41
N SER A 102 4.42 -48.39 34.35
CA SER A 102 3.46 -48.16 35.43
C SER A 102 3.92 -48.73 36.78
N ALA A 103 4.71 -49.81 36.79
CA ALA A 103 5.29 -50.37 38.00
C ALA A 103 6.35 -49.46 38.66
N LEU A 104 7.01 -48.58 37.88
CA LEU A 104 7.96 -47.60 38.41
C LEU A 104 7.26 -46.44 39.13
N GLU A 105 5.96 -46.22 38.88
CA GLU A 105 5.17 -45.18 39.55
C GLU A 105 4.86 -45.51 41.02
N ALA A 106 5.09 -46.76 41.46
CA ALA A 106 4.90 -47.23 42.83
C ALA A 106 6.02 -46.80 43.81
N ARG A 107 7.13 -46.21 43.33
CA ARG A 107 8.24 -45.74 44.19
C ARG A 107 7.82 -44.56 45.08
N PRO A 108 8.33 -44.36 46.30
CA PRO A 108 7.94 -43.25 47.21
C PRO A 108 8.55 -41.89 46.81
N GLN A 109 8.25 -41.41 45.60
CA GLN A 109 8.73 -40.15 45.03
C GLN A 109 7.61 -39.11 44.97
N ASN A 110 7.87 -37.83 45.25
CA ASN A 110 6.83 -36.81 45.18
C ASN A 110 6.38 -36.56 43.73
N ASN A 111 5.07 -36.35 43.53
CA ASN A 111 4.52 -36.04 42.20
C ASN A 111 5.15 -34.76 41.61
N SER A 112 5.47 -33.78 42.46
CA SER A 112 6.19 -32.56 42.04
C SER A 112 7.54 -32.89 41.40
N ASP A 113 8.30 -33.81 42.01
CA ASP A 113 9.67 -34.09 41.63
C ASP A 113 9.71 -34.84 40.29
N ALA A 114 8.78 -35.77 40.08
CA ALA A 114 8.62 -36.50 38.83
C ALA A 114 8.18 -35.59 37.67
N ILE A 115 7.23 -34.69 37.90
CA ILE A 115 6.68 -33.82 36.84
C ILE A 115 7.69 -32.76 36.44
N ILE A 116 8.29 -32.08 37.44
CA ILE A 116 9.28 -31.04 37.20
C ILE A 116 10.54 -31.66 36.58
N GLY A 117 10.97 -32.84 37.05
CA GLY A 117 12.10 -33.56 36.46
C GLY A 117 11.89 -33.89 34.98
N LYS A 118 10.74 -34.50 34.63
CA LYS A 118 10.39 -34.80 33.23
C LYS A 118 10.28 -33.52 32.39
N PHE A 119 9.67 -32.47 32.93
CA PHE A 119 9.55 -31.18 32.25
C PHE A 119 10.93 -30.58 31.95
N LEU A 120 11.82 -30.49 32.95
CA LEU A 120 13.17 -29.94 32.79
C LEU A 120 14.01 -30.77 31.80
N GLY A 121 13.90 -32.10 31.85
CA GLY A 121 14.57 -32.98 30.89
C GLY A 121 14.14 -32.70 29.43
N ARG A 122 12.85 -32.43 29.21
CA ARG A 122 12.34 -32.03 27.88
C ARG A 122 12.81 -30.64 27.49
N VAL A 123 12.69 -29.65 28.37
CA VAL A 123 13.18 -28.30 28.09
C VAL A 123 14.65 -28.31 27.70
N ALA A 124 15.49 -29.11 28.37
CA ALA A 124 16.90 -29.26 28.03
C ALA A 124 17.12 -29.84 26.62
N ILE A 125 16.39 -30.89 26.24
CA ILE A 125 16.50 -31.48 24.89
C ILE A 125 15.99 -30.55 23.80
N PHE A 126 14.84 -29.93 23.99
CA PHE A 126 14.28 -28.98 23.03
C PHE A 126 15.22 -27.77 22.87
N SER A 127 15.89 -27.35 23.95
CA SER A 127 16.94 -26.33 23.88
C SER A 127 18.18 -26.81 23.13
N LEU A 128 18.57 -28.08 23.28
CA LEU A 128 19.67 -28.65 22.48
C LEU A 128 19.33 -28.68 20.97
N VAL A 129 18.08 -29.00 20.61
CA VAL A 129 17.62 -28.96 19.21
C VAL A 129 17.63 -27.52 18.67
N ASN A 130 17.22 -26.54 19.48
CA ASN A 130 17.37 -25.12 19.13
C ASN A 130 18.82 -24.77 18.78
N VAL A 131 19.77 -25.14 19.64
CA VAL A 131 21.21 -24.90 19.42
C VAL A 131 21.70 -25.55 18.12
N LEU A 132 21.27 -26.79 17.85
CA LEU A 132 21.61 -27.50 16.61
C LEU A 132 21.10 -26.74 15.37
N ILE A 133 19.84 -26.33 15.37
CA ILE A 133 19.22 -25.61 14.24
C ILE A 133 19.88 -24.26 14.04
N TYR A 134 20.14 -23.52 15.12
CA TYR A 134 20.84 -22.24 15.04
C TYR A 134 22.29 -22.40 14.59
N SER A 135 22.98 -23.48 14.97
CA SER A 135 24.32 -23.76 14.47
C SER A 135 24.33 -23.99 12.96
N VAL A 136 23.37 -24.75 12.44
CA VAL A 136 23.21 -24.94 10.98
C VAL A 136 22.95 -23.60 10.29
N MET A 137 22.09 -22.76 10.85
CA MET A 137 21.79 -21.45 10.25
C MET A 137 22.94 -20.45 10.39
N ILE A 138 23.70 -20.48 11.49
CA ILE A 138 24.91 -19.68 11.66
C ILE A 138 25.94 -20.07 10.59
N CYS A 139 26.12 -21.36 10.32
CA CYS A 139 26.97 -21.82 9.22
C CYS A 139 26.45 -21.32 7.87
N TYR A 140 25.15 -21.40 7.61
CA TYR A 140 24.54 -20.86 6.39
C TYR A 140 24.79 -19.36 6.23
N ASN A 141 24.52 -18.57 7.27
CA ASN A 141 24.72 -17.13 7.28
C ASN A 141 26.20 -16.76 7.13
N LEU A 142 27.11 -17.51 7.77
CA LEU A 142 28.56 -17.33 7.62
C LEU A 142 29.06 -17.63 6.19
N ILE A 143 28.48 -18.62 5.50
CA ILE A 143 28.87 -18.99 4.13
C ILE A 143 28.33 -17.99 3.10
N TYR A 144 27.07 -17.59 3.21
CA TYR A 144 26.39 -16.81 2.16
C TYR A 144 26.28 -15.31 2.49
N TYR A 145 26.17 -14.94 3.76
CA TYR A 145 25.87 -13.58 4.21
C TYR A 145 26.77 -13.10 5.38
N PRO A 146 28.10 -13.30 5.32
CA PRO A 146 28.99 -13.07 6.48
C PRO A 146 28.98 -11.64 7.02
N ARG A 147 28.59 -10.65 6.20
CA ARG A 147 28.56 -9.22 6.57
C ARG A 147 27.45 -8.86 7.56
N VAL A 148 26.33 -9.57 7.52
CA VAL A 148 25.16 -9.33 8.39
C VAL A 148 25.10 -10.32 9.56
N LEU A 149 26.11 -11.19 9.71
CA LEU A 149 26.13 -12.19 10.77
C LEU A 149 26.31 -11.54 12.14
N ASN A 150 25.29 -11.66 12.99
CA ASN A 150 25.40 -11.35 14.40
C ASN A 150 24.84 -12.50 15.26
N ILE A 151 25.75 -13.21 15.93
CA ILE A 151 25.42 -14.41 16.73
C ILE A 151 24.52 -14.06 17.93
N SER A 152 24.63 -12.84 18.46
CA SER A 152 23.85 -12.42 19.64
C SER A 152 22.34 -12.48 19.42
N TYR A 153 21.87 -12.22 18.19
CA TYR A 153 20.44 -12.28 17.87
C TYR A 153 19.87 -13.69 17.91
N TYR A 154 20.64 -14.72 17.54
CA TYR A 154 20.19 -16.11 17.70
C TYR A 154 19.97 -16.44 19.17
N PHE A 155 20.89 -16.00 20.04
CA PHE A 155 20.74 -16.17 21.49
C PHE A 155 19.56 -15.38 22.04
N PHE A 156 19.36 -14.14 21.58
CA PHE A 156 18.21 -13.31 21.91
C PHE A 156 16.90 -14.05 21.60
N TYR A 157 16.67 -14.47 20.35
CA TYR A 157 15.42 -15.14 19.96
C TYR A 157 15.25 -16.52 20.58
N TRP A 158 16.32 -17.24 20.94
CA TRP A 158 16.20 -18.45 21.75
C TRP A 158 15.52 -18.14 23.10
N ILE A 159 16.03 -17.14 23.82
CA ILE A 159 15.57 -16.81 25.18
C ILE A 159 14.21 -16.10 25.16
N THR A 160 14.00 -15.18 24.21
CA THR A 160 12.86 -14.28 24.25
C THR A 160 11.67 -14.77 23.43
N LEU A 161 11.87 -15.63 22.42
CA LEU A 161 10.80 -16.12 21.55
C LEU A 161 10.56 -17.63 21.70
N ASN A 162 11.59 -18.47 21.50
CA ASN A 162 11.38 -19.93 21.48
C ASN A 162 11.18 -20.52 22.87
N PHE A 163 11.91 -20.01 23.87
CA PHE A 163 11.87 -20.54 25.24
C PHE A 163 10.54 -20.26 25.98
N PRO A 164 9.95 -19.05 25.94
CA PRO A 164 8.65 -18.79 26.56
C PRO A 164 7.52 -19.62 25.92
N VAL A 165 7.52 -19.69 24.59
CA VAL A 165 6.53 -20.48 23.84
C VAL A 165 6.68 -21.98 24.11
N LEU A 166 7.92 -22.48 24.23
CA LEU A 166 8.20 -23.86 24.64
C LEU A 166 7.57 -24.15 26.00
N ILE A 167 7.85 -23.31 27.01
CA ILE A 167 7.36 -23.50 28.37
C ILE A 167 5.83 -23.50 28.38
N TYR A 168 5.20 -22.54 27.70
CA TYR A 168 3.75 -22.44 27.63
C TYR A 168 3.10 -23.69 27.02
N PHE A 169 3.48 -24.07 25.79
CA PHE A 169 2.85 -25.18 25.09
C PHE A 169 3.24 -26.56 25.64
N LEU A 170 4.46 -26.72 26.16
CA LEU A 170 4.85 -27.96 26.82
C LEU A 170 4.04 -28.19 28.09
N SER A 171 3.88 -27.16 28.93
CA SER A 171 3.05 -27.23 30.13
C SER A 171 1.58 -27.45 29.83
N LEU A 172 1.03 -26.72 28.84
CA LEU A 172 -0.33 -26.91 28.36
C LEU A 172 -0.55 -28.35 27.87
N SER A 173 0.39 -28.88 27.09
CA SER A 173 0.31 -30.24 26.58
C SER A 173 0.32 -31.28 27.69
N ILE A 174 1.16 -31.10 28.72
CA ILE A 174 1.20 -32.00 29.89
C ILE A 174 -0.13 -31.99 30.64
N LEU A 175 -0.70 -30.80 30.84
CA LEU A 175 -1.98 -30.63 31.52
C LEU A 175 -3.12 -31.30 30.74
N VAL A 176 -3.28 -30.97 29.45
CA VAL A 176 -4.35 -31.50 28.58
C VAL A 176 -4.24 -33.01 28.42
N SER A 177 -3.04 -33.51 28.12
CA SER A 177 -2.78 -34.95 27.93
C SER A 177 -3.22 -35.76 29.15
N ARG A 178 -2.93 -35.27 30.36
CA ARG A 178 -3.31 -35.96 31.61
C ARG A 178 -4.78 -35.84 31.95
N PHE A 179 -5.38 -34.67 31.71
CA PHE A 179 -6.79 -34.42 31.98
C PHE A 179 -7.69 -35.28 31.09
N VAL A 180 -7.42 -35.29 29.78
CA VAL A 180 -8.21 -36.02 28.78
C VAL A 180 -7.91 -37.52 28.83
N ASN A 181 -6.66 -37.89 29.15
CA ASN A 181 -6.19 -39.27 29.26
C ASN A 181 -6.45 -40.12 27.99
N ASN A 182 -6.50 -39.48 26.81
CA ASN A 182 -6.61 -40.12 25.50
C ASN A 182 -5.66 -39.42 24.53
N GLN A 183 -4.75 -40.18 23.91
CA GLN A 183 -3.73 -39.63 23.02
C GLN A 183 -4.33 -38.84 21.84
N GLY A 184 -5.29 -39.44 21.11
CA GLY A 184 -5.84 -38.82 19.90
C GLY A 184 -6.62 -37.55 20.21
N ILE A 185 -7.48 -37.60 21.23
CA ILE A 185 -8.30 -36.46 21.64
C ILE A 185 -7.42 -35.32 22.19
N SER A 186 -6.36 -35.64 22.94
CA SER A 186 -5.43 -34.63 23.45
C SER A 186 -4.71 -33.88 22.32
N ILE A 187 -4.25 -34.61 21.29
CA ILE A 187 -3.62 -34.00 20.11
C ILE A 187 -4.63 -33.11 19.37
N LEU A 188 -5.85 -33.58 19.15
CA LEU A 188 -6.89 -32.81 18.47
C LEU A 188 -7.23 -31.50 19.22
N ILE A 189 -7.38 -31.54 20.54
CA ILE A 189 -7.65 -30.35 21.36
C ILE A 189 -6.47 -29.36 21.27
N LEU A 190 -5.23 -29.84 21.38
CA LEU A 190 -4.05 -28.98 21.31
C LEU A 190 -3.87 -28.36 19.92
N LEU A 191 -4.12 -29.12 18.85
CA LEU A 191 -4.10 -28.61 17.48
C LEU A 191 -5.21 -27.59 17.26
N PHE A 192 -6.45 -27.87 17.69
CA PHE A 192 -7.56 -26.93 17.58
C PHE A 192 -7.28 -25.63 18.35
N PHE A 193 -6.72 -25.72 19.56
CA PHE A 193 -6.31 -24.55 20.33
C PHE A 193 -5.22 -23.74 19.63
N CYS A 194 -4.18 -24.39 19.10
CA CYS A 194 -3.10 -23.74 18.36
C CYS A 194 -3.61 -23.08 17.07
N VAL A 195 -4.50 -23.75 16.33
CA VAL A 195 -5.14 -23.18 15.12
C VAL A 195 -6.05 -22.02 15.50
N GLY A 196 -6.82 -22.14 16.59
CA GLY A 196 -7.70 -21.08 17.08
C GLY A 196 -6.95 -19.83 17.51
N THR A 197 -5.84 -19.96 18.24
CA THR A 197 -4.99 -18.81 18.60
C THR A 197 -4.26 -18.24 17.38
N THR A 198 -3.86 -19.07 16.42
CA THR A 198 -3.16 -18.60 15.22
C THR A 198 -4.07 -17.91 14.21
N ILE A 199 -5.33 -18.33 14.06
CA ILE A 199 -6.29 -17.75 13.11
C ILE A 199 -7.13 -16.67 13.77
N CYS A 200 -7.77 -16.97 14.92
CA CYS A 200 -8.73 -16.08 15.56
C CYS A 200 -8.09 -15.16 16.61
N GLY A 201 -6.85 -15.43 17.05
CA GLY A 201 -6.15 -14.60 18.04
C GLY A 201 -5.45 -13.37 17.45
N ALA A 202 -5.31 -13.31 16.12
CA ALA A 202 -4.70 -12.16 15.43
C ALA A 202 -5.56 -10.91 15.60
N GLY A 203 -4.98 -9.80 16.07
CA GLY A 203 -5.69 -8.52 16.25
C GLY A 203 -6.60 -8.42 17.48
N VAL A 204 -6.89 -9.52 18.19
CA VAL A 204 -7.74 -9.52 19.38
C VAL A 204 -6.97 -8.99 20.59
N MET A 205 -7.53 -7.97 21.27
CA MET A 205 -6.92 -7.29 22.43
C MET A 205 -5.45 -6.89 22.19
N ASN A 206 -5.18 -6.18 21.09
CA ASN A 206 -3.83 -5.72 20.71
C ASN A 206 -2.79 -6.87 20.60
N ASN A 207 -3.20 -8.03 20.08
CA ASN A 207 -2.37 -9.23 19.89
C ASN A 207 -2.04 -10.02 21.17
N LEU A 208 -2.71 -9.76 22.30
CA LEU A 208 -2.46 -10.49 23.55
C LEU A 208 -2.64 -12.01 23.40
N PHE A 209 -3.55 -12.48 22.55
CA PHE A 209 -3.84 -13.91 22.34
C PHE A 209 -2.98 -14.59 21.25
N ASP A 210 -1.88 -13.95 20.82
CA ASP A 210 -0.93 -14.50 19.86
C ASP A 210 0.38 -14.96 20.53
N PRO A 211 0.50 -16.19 21.04
CA PRO A 211 1.69 -16.66 21.75
C PRO A 211 2.98 -16.58 20.90
N PHE A 212 2.85 -16.59 19.58
CA PHE A 212 3.97 -16.53 18.65
C PHE A 212 4.46 -15.09 18.37
N ALA A 213 3.78 -14.06 18.88
CA ALA A 213 4.11 -12.64 18.68
C ALA A 213 4.32 -12.27 17.20
N ARG A 214 3.47 -12.79 16.29
CA ARG A 214 3.63 -12.67 14.83
C ARG A 214 3.38 -11.25 14.34
N TYR A 215 2.50 -10.53 15.04
CA TYR A 215 2.11 -9.15 14.70
C TYR A 215 2.77 -8.10 15.61
N ILE A 216 3.69 -8.51 16.48
CA ILE A 216 4.46 -7.59 17.33
C ILE A 216 5.82 -7.33 16.63
N PRO A 217 6.20 -6.06 16.40
CA PRO A 217 7.51 -5.72 15.86
C PRO A 217 8.66 -6.29 16.70
N ASN A 218 9.50 -7.11 16.07
CA ASN A 218 10.54 -7.89 16.77
C ASN A 218 11.87 -7.89 16.01
N LEU A 219 12.11 -6.87 15.19
CA LEU A 219 13.35 -6.66 14.46
C LEU A 219 14.22 -5.61 15.14
N PHE A 220 15.50 -5.61 14.75
CA PHE A 220 16.49 -4.65 15.23
C PHE A 220 16.87 -3.70 14.09
N SER A 221 16.78 -2.41 14.38
CA SER A 221 17.32 -1.31 13.58
C SER A 221 18.72 -0.97 14.05
N ASP A 222 19.64 -0.69 13.12
CA ASP A 222 21.01 -0.28 13.43
C ASP A 222 21.06 1.17 13.99
N PHE A 223 20.00 1.97 13.80
CA PHE A 223 19.88 3.33 14.35
C PHE A 223 19.43 3.37 15.82
N VAL A 224 18.35 2.66 16.14
CA VAL A 224 17.63 2.78 17.43
C VAL A 224 17.59 1.50 18.24
N GLY A 225 18.09 0.39 17.68
CA GLY A 225 18.04 -0.94 18.29
C GLY A 225 16.68 -1.63 18.08
N HIS A 226 16.21 -2.35 19.09
CA HIS A 226 14.97 -3.11 19.00
C HIS A 226 13.74 -2.18 18.98
N THR A 227 12.91 -2.30 17.94
CA THR A 227 11.80 -1.38 17.64
C THR A 227 10.76 -1.25 18.77
N GLN A 228 10.32 -2.37 19.37
CA GLN A 228 9.37 -2.37 20.49
C GLN A 228 9.74 -3.31 21.64
N LEU A 229 10.95 -3.17 22.19
CA LEU A 229 11.49 -4.12 23.18
C LEU A 229 10.61 -4.31 24.42
N LYS A 230 10.10 -3.22 24.99
CA LYS A 230 9.29 -3.26 26.23
C LYS A 230 8.00 -4.06 26.03
N CYS A 231 7.24 -3.74 25.00
CA CYS A 231 5.99 -4.41 24.66
C CYS A 231 6.23 -5.90 24.35
N PHE A 232 7.24 -6.19 23.54
CA PHE A 232 7.60 -7.57 23.17
C PHE A 232 8.02 -8.42 24.39
N LEU A 233 8.91 -7.93 25.25
CA LEU A 233 9.33 -8.66 26.45
C LEU A 233 8.21 -8.83 27.46
N LEU A 234 7.36 -7.82 27.64
CA LEU A 234 6.19 -7.90 28.52
C LEU A 234 5.24 -9.00 28.06
N HIS A 235 4.91 -9.02 26.76
CA HIS A 235 4.08 -10.04 26.14
C HIS A 235 4.66 -11.45 26.36
N GLN A 236 5.95 -11.66 26.08
CA GLN A 236 6.59 -12.97 26.25
C GLN A 236 6.70 -13.41 27.72
N THR A 237 6.86 -12.46 28.65
CA THR A 237 6.87 -12.73 30.09
C THR A 237 5.51 -13.21 30.59
N ILE A 238 4.40 -12.68 30.06
CA ILE A 238 3.04 -13.13 30.36
C ILE A 238 2.88 -14.62 30.01
N TYR A 239 3.29 -15.01 28.80
CA TYR A 239 3.21 -16.41 28.36
C TYR A 239 4.13 -17.35 29.14
N LEU A 240 5.33 -16.88 29.49
CA LEU A 240 6.25 -17.62 30.35
C LEU A 240 5.61 -17.93 31.72
N LEU A 241 5.04 -16.91 32.38
CA LEU A 241 4.41 -17.05 33.70
C LEU A 241 3.14 -17.89 33.65
N MET A 242 2.31 -17.72 32.62
CA MET A 242 1.16 -18.59 32.38
C MET A 242 1.58 -20.04 32.16
N GLY A 243 2.67 -20.28 31.42
CA GLY A 243 3.24 -21.61 31.23
C GLY A 243 3.74 -22.24 32.54
N ILE A 244 4.34 -21.46 33.43
CA ILE A 244 4.73 -21.91 34.79
C ILE A 244 3.48 -22.23 35.62
N CYS A 245 2.43 -21.41 35.55
CA CYS A 245 1.17 -21.66 36.23
C CYS A 245 0.54 -22.99 35.78
N LEU A 246 0.44 -23.21 34.46
CA LEU A 246 -0.06 -24.45 33.87
C LEU A 246 0.76 -25.68 34.29
N LEU A 247 2.09 -25.54 34.39
CA LEU A 247 2.96 -26.62 34.86
C LEU A 247 2.64 -27.00 36.31
N VAL A 248 2.50 -26.02 37.20
CA VAL A 248 2.17 -26.26 38.61
C VAL A 248 0.79 -26.89 38.74
N LEU A 249 -0.20 -26.42 37.98
CA LEU A 249 -1.55 -27.01 37.94
C LEU A 249 -1.54 -28.46 37.44
N SER A 250 -0.62 -28.81 36.53
CA SER A 250 -0.48 -30.19 36.03
C SER A 250 -0.11 -31.21 37.10
N ILE A 251 0.39 -30.76 38.27
CA ILE A 251 0.69 -31.61 39.43
C ILE A 251 -0.60 -32.13 40.09
N LEU A 252 -1.69 -31.36 40.04
CA LEU A 252 -2.98 -31.74 40.61
C LEU A 252 -3.67 -32.88 39.83
N VAL A 253 -3.46 -32.90 38.52
CA VAL A 253 -4.08 -33.88 37.60
C VAL A 253 -3.26 -35.19 37.54
N TYR A 254 -2.22 -35.31 38.37
CA TYR A 254 -1.40 -36.52 38.42
C TYR A 254 -2.14 -37.62 39.19
N ARG A 255 -2.36 -38.78 38.55
CA ARG A 255 -3.19 -39.88 39.08
C ARG A 255 -2.65 -40.59 40.33
N ARG A 256 -1.44 -40.25 40.75
CA ARG A 256 -0.77 -40.88 41.88
C ARG A 256 -1.20 -40.22 43.19
N LEU A 257 -1.47 -41.05 44.21
CA LEU A 257 -1.81 -40.57 45.55
C LEU A 257 -0.74 -39.55 46.05
N PRO A 258 -1.18 -38.39 46.54
CA PRO A 258 -0.26 -37.38 47.06
C PRO A 258 0.44 -37.93 48.30
N ASN A 259 1.77 -37.82 48.38
CA ASN A 259 2.54 -38.25 49.55
C ASN A 259 2.28 -37.34 50.78
N ASN A 260 1.60 -36.19 50.60
CA ASN A 260 1.29 -35.23 51.66
C ASN A 260 -0.17 -34.75 51.56
N ILE A 261 -0.89 -34.76 52.69
CA ILE A 261 -2.30 -34.35 52.81
C ILE A 261 -2.50 -32.87 52.44
N HIS A 262 -1.49 -32.01 52.65
CA HIS A 262 -1.55 -30.58 52.29
C HIS A 262 -1.08 -30.25 50.87
N GLN A 263 -0.77 -31.27 50.05
CA GLN A 263 -0.18 -31.08 48.72
C GLN A 263 -1.08 -30.24 47.79
N VAL A 264 -2.40 -30.44 47.81
CA VAL A 264 -3.34 -29.68 46.97
C VAL A 264 -3.32 -28.19 47.33
N ARG A 265 -3.43 -27.85 48.62
CA ARG A 265 -3.39 -26.45 49.10
C ARG A 265 -2.08 -25.77 48.75
N ASN A 266 -0.96 -26.48 48.91
CA ASN A 266 0.36 -25.94 48.61
C ASN A 266 0.54 -25.71 47.11
N VAL A 267 0.15 -26.67 46.27
CA VAL A 267 0.24 -26.55 44.80
C VAL A 267 -0.65 -25.41 44.29
N LEU A 268 -1.88 -25.28 44.79
CA LEU A 268 -2.75 -24.15 44.46
C LEU A 268 -2.12 -22.82 44.89
N GLY A 269 -1.60 -22.72 46.12
CA GLY A 269 -0.90 -21.52 46.59
C GLY A 269 0.30 -21.13 45.71
N PHE A 270 1.09 -22.11 45.24
CA PHE A 270 2.20 -21.87 44.31
C PHE A 270 1.74 -21.50 42.90
N ALA A 271 0.62 -22.04 42.41
CA ALA A 271 0.05 -21.67 41.11
C ALA A 271 -0.55 -20.25 41.12
N MET A 272 -1.05 -19.79 42.27
CA MET A 272 -1.64 -18.45 42.41
C MET A 272 -0.63 -17.32 42.22
N PHE A 273 0.63 -17.48 42.66
CA PHE A 273 1.65 -16.44 42.51
C PHE A 273 1.93 -16.06 41.03
N PRO A 274 2.32 -16.98 40.12
CA PRO A 274 2.53 -16.66 38.72
C PRO A 274 1.22 -16.26 38.02
N LEU A 275 0.06 -16.76 38.47
CA LEU A 275 -1.24 -16.37 37.93
C LEU A 275 -1.56 -14.90 38.23
N ILE A 276 -1.44 -14.47 39.50
CA ILE A 276 -1.67 -13.08 39.92
C ILE A 276 -0.69 -12.16 39.20
N LEU A 277 0.59 -12.54 39.13
CA LEU A 277 1.59 -11.76 38.41
C LEU A 277 1.25 -11.63 36.92
N SER A 278 0.82 -12.72 36.27
CA SER A 278 0.36 -12.68 34.87
C SER A 278 -0.82 -11.74 34.68
N ILE A 279 -1.81 -11.78 35.58
CA ILE A 279 -2.98 -10.88 35.53
C ILE A 279 -2.56 -9.41 35.68
N VAL A 280 -1.64 -9.10 36.60
CA VAL A 280 -1.10 -7.75 36.78
C VAL A 280 -0.36 -7.28 35.52
N LEU A 281 0.47 -8.13 34.93
CA LEU A 281 1.18 -7.80 33.68
C LEU A 281 0.23 -7.65 32.49
N ILE A 282 -0.84 -8.47 32.41
CA ILE A 282 -1.90 -8.33 31.39
C ILE A 282 -2.64 -7.01 31.58
N ALA A 283 -3.00 -6.64 32.82
CA ALA A 283 -3.65 -5.37 33.10
C ALA A 283 -2.75 -4.18 32.75
N TYR A 284 -1.44 -4.26 33.04
CA TYR A 284 -0.46 -3.27 32.63
C TYR A 284 -0.32 -3.18 31.10
N TYR A 285 -0.23 -4.32 30.42
CA TYR A 285 -0.17 -4.40 28.95
C TYR A 285 -1.38 -3.74 28.29
N ILE A 286 -2.60 -4.11 28.72
CA ILE A 286 -3.83 -3.52 28.19
C ILE A 286 -3.93 -2.04 28.57
N GLY A 287 -3.57 -1.68 29.79
CA GLY A 287 -3.59 -0.31 30.28
C GLY A 287 -2.75 0.65 29.45
N ASP A 288 -1.58 0.22 28.98
CA ASP A 288 -0.70 1.00 28.11
C ASP A 288 -1.39 1.37 26.78
N PHE A 289 -2.02 0.40 26.11
CA PHE A 289 -2.75 0.66 24.87
C PHE A 289 -4.02 1.50 25.09
N VAL A 290 -4.75 1.29 26.19
CA VAL A 290 -5.92 2.09 26.53
C VAL A 290 -5.54 3.55 26.82
N HIS A 291 -4.38 3.77 27.46
CA HIS A 291 -3.86 5.11 27.69
C HIS A 291 -3.54 5.83 26.37
N ILE A 292 -2.80 5.17 25.47
CA ILE A 292 -2.47 5.68 24.13
C ILE A 292 -3.76 6.03 23.36
N GLU A 293 -4.76 5.15 23.40
CA GLU A 293 -6.03 5.38 22.70
C GLU A 293 -6.83 6.54 23.30
N ARG A 294 -6.82 6.68 24.64
CA ARG A 294 -7.46 7.81 25.32
C ARG A 294 -6.81 9.13 24.93
N ASP A 295 -5.49 9.22 24.99
CA ASP A 295 -4.75 10.46 24.69
C ASP A 295 -4.95 10.87 23.23
N LYS A 296 -4.89 9.90 22.29
CA LYS A 296 -5.24 10.14 20.88
C LYS A 296 -6.65 10.67 20.69
N ASN A 297 -7.63 10.11 21.40
CA ASN A 297 -9.02 10.57 21.32
C ASN A 297 -9.19 11.98 21.90
N GLU A 298 -8.47 12.31 22.98
CA GLU A 298 -8.47 13.65 23.57
C GLU A 298 -7.84 14.68 22.62
N TYR A 299 -6.67 14.39 22.04
CA TYR A 299 -6.03 15.27 21.06
C TYR A 299 -6.91 15.46 19.82
N ARG A 300 -7.56 14.40 19.34
CA ARG A 300 -8.54 14.46 18.24
C ARG A 300 -9.70 15.40 18.56
N GLN A 301 -10.25 15.34 19.78
CA GLN A 301 -11.34 16.22 20.19
C GLN A 301 -10.92 17.70 20.14
N PHE A 302 -9.72 18.03 20.63
CA PHE A 302 -9.22 19.41 20.56
C PHE A 302 -9.04 19.85 19.10
N TYR A 303 -8.49 19.03 18.22
CA TYR A 303 -8.37 19.41 16.82
C TYR A 303 -9.74 19.70 16.17
N LEU A 304 -10.75 18.86 16.43
CA LEU A 304 -12.11 19.06 15.92
C LEU A 304 -12.76 20.34 16.48
N GLU A 305 -12.53 20.67 17.76
CA GLU A 305 -13.02 21.91 18.39
C GLU A 305 -12.48 23.16 17.68
N TYR A 306 -11.20 23.16 17.28
CA TYR A 306 -10.54 24.31 16.65
C TYR A 306 -10.41 24.22 15.12
N GLU A 307 -11.04 23.24 14.46
CA GLU A 307 -10.92 23.03 13.02
C GLU A 307 -11.46 24.23 12.21
N HIS A 308 -12.67 24.69 12.54
CA HIS A 308 -13.36 25.79 11.85
C HIS A 308 -13.02 27.20 12.38
N VAL A 309 -12.19 27.30 13.42
CA VAL A 309 -11.76 28.60 13.96
C VAL A 309 -10.75 29.23 12.99
N LEU A 310 -10.93 30.53 12.71
CA LEU A 310 -9.99 31.34 11.92
C LEU A 310 -8.61 31.36 12.59
N LYS A 311 -7.57 31.12 11.79
CA LYS A 311 -6.19 30.96 12.28
C LYS A 311 -5.29 32.08 11.76
N ASN A 312 -4.31 32.48 12.56
CA ASN A 312 -3.23 33.35 12.11
C ASN A 312 -2.27 32.59 11.17
N ARG A 313 -1.38 33.32 10.51
CA ARG A 313 -0.33 32.77 9.63
C ARG A 313 1.05 33.13 10.15
N VAL A 314 2.03 32.25 9.93
CA VAL A 314 3.42 32.46 10.38
C VAL A 314 4.27 32.92 9.20
N LEU A 315 4.76 34.16 9.26
CA LEU A 315 5.61 34.73 8.21
C LEU A 315 7.05 34.22 8.28
N SER A 316 7.63 34.19 9.48
CA SER A 316 8.99 33.72 9.71
C SER A 316 9.13 33.05 11.06
N ASN A 317 10.02 32.06 11.15
CA ASN A 317 10.33 31.36 12.39
C ASN A 317 11.84 31.08 12.49
N GLU A 318 12.53 31.73 13.43
CA GLU A 318 13.91 31.40 13.80
C GLU A 318 13.88 30.41 14.97
N ILE A 319 14.34 29.19 14.74
CA ILE A 319 14.34 28.09 15.69
C ILE A 319 15.77 27.82 16.13
N ARG A 320 16.02 27.83 17.43
CA ARG A 320 17.28 27.43 18.06
C ARG A 320 17.03 26.21 18.92
N LEU A 321 17.47 25.05 18.45
CA LEU A 321 17.30 23.77 19.13
C LEU A 321 18.62 23.31 19.76
N ARG A 322 18.56 22.88 21.00
CA ARG A 322 19.63 22.20 21.72
C ARG A 322 19.22 20.77 22.04
N ASP A 323 20.01 19.80 21.60
CA ASP A 323 19.83 18.41 21.97
C ASP A 323 20.26 18.19 23.45
N LEU A 324 19.38 17.60 24.25
CA LEU A 324 19.62 17.25 25.66
C LEU A 324 19.77 15.73 25.85
N GLY A 325 20.00 14.97 24.78
CA GLY A 325 20.15 13.52 24.79
C GLY A 325 18.86 12.84 25.26
N LYS A 326 18.95 11.95 26.27
CA LYS A 326 17.77 11.25 26.84
C LYS A 326 16.71 12.18 27.45
N LYS A 327 17.07 13.41 27.83
CA LYS A 327 16.13 14.37 28.42
C LYS A 327 15.24 15.06 27.39
N GLY A 328 15.51 14.86 26.09
CA GLY A 328 14.72 15.42 25.00
C GLY A 328 15.45 16.56 24.31
N VAL A 329 14.73 17.65 24.03
CA VAL A 329 15.24 18.84 23.37
C VAL A 329 14.84 20.11 24.13
N ALA A 330 15.65 21.16 24.05
CA ALA A 330 15.28 22.51 24.49
C ALA A 330 15.32 23.45 23.29
N VAL A 331 14.25 24.23 23.11
CA VAL A 331 14.05 25.02 21.89
C VAL A 331 13.57 26.43 22.23
N GLU A 332 14.16 27.41 21.55
CA GLU A 332 13.69 28.79 21.48
C GLU A 332 13.20 29.05 20.05
N SER A 333 11.93 29.42 19.90
CA SER A 333 11.32 29.76 18.60
C SER A 333 10.92 31.24 18.60
N LYS A 334 11.49 32.01 17.67
CA LYS A 334 11.16 33.42 17.45
C LYS A 334 10.32 33.55 16.19
N MET A 335 9.04 33.80 16.37
CA MET A 335 8.05 33.77 15.31
C MET A 335 7.51 35.17 15.01
N LYS A 336 7.27 35.45 13.74
CA LYS A 336 6.48 36.60 13.30
C LYS A 336 5.13 36.10 12.79
N ILE A 337 4.07 36.50 13.46
CA ILE A 337 2.70 36.07 13.18
C ILE A 337 1.93 37.23 12.58
N VAL A 338 1.04 36.94 11.61
CA VAL A 338 0.16 37.93 10.98
C VAL A 338 -1.28 37.44 11.00
N ASN A 339 -2.23 38.36 11.18
CA ASN A 339 -3.63 38.10 10.92
C ASN A 339 -3.99 38.49 9.47
N LYS A 340 -4.19 37.51 8.59
CA LYS A 340 -4.64 37.76 7.21
C LYS A 340 -6.17 37.77 7.06
N ASN A 341 -6.92 37.49 8.12
CA ASN A 341 -8.37 37.49 8.09
C ASN A 341 -8.91 38.92 8.25
N GLU A 342 -10.15 39.15 7.83
CA GLU A 342 -10.84 40.45 7.95
C GLU A 342 -11.27 40.74 9.39
N GLU A 343 -11.41 39.70 10.22
CA GLU A 343 -11.85 39.80 11.61
C GLU A 343 -10.68 39.84 12.60
N GLN A 344 -10.89 40.46 13.77
CA GLN A 344 -9.94 40.41 14.87
C GLN A 344 -9.99 39.04 15.54
N ILE A 345 -8.85 38.33 15.57
CA ILE A 345 -8.78 36.96 16.10
C ILE A 345 -7.68 36.82 17.18
N PRO A 346 -7.84 35.89 18.14
CA PRO A 346 -6.80 35.56 19.12
C PRO A 346 -5.65 34.76 18.49
N VAL A 347 -4.47 34.84 19.09
CA VAL A 347 -3.32 34.04 18.66
C VAL A 347 -3.45 32.59 19.13
N LEU A 348 -3.58 31.69 18.17
CA LEU A 348 -3.69 30.25 18.34
C LEU A 348 -2.41 29.54 17.84
N LEU A 349 -1.79 28.71 18.69
CA LEU A 349 -0.61 27.93 18.36
C LEU A 349 -0.87 26.44 18.60
N TYR A 350 -0.21 25.59 17.80
CA TYR A 350 -0.16 24.15 17.93
C TYR A 350 1.28 23.71 18.22
N LEU A 351 1.48 22.96 19.29
CA LEU A 351 2.78 22.43 19.72
C LEU A 351 2.61 21.07 20.38
N ASN A 352 3.52 20.15 20.13
CA ASN A 352 3.50 18.80 20.68
C ASN A 352 3.26 18.79 22.21
N PRO A 353 2.28 18.02 22.73
CA PRO A 353 1.92 18.00 24.16
C PRO A 353 3.06 17.52 25.06
N GLY A 354 3.97 16.67 24.57
CA GLY A 354 5.15 16.22 25.30
C GLY A 354 6.23 17.31 25.51
N LEU A 355 6.14 18.43 24.80
CA LEU A 355 7.02 19.59 24.97
C LEU A 355 6.42 20.59 25.93
N THR A 356 7.04 20.81 27.08
CA THR A 356 6.59 21.76 28.11
C THR A 356 6.95 23.19 27.72
N VAL A 357 5.97 24.11 27.73
CA VAL A 357 6.19 25.52 27.40
C VAL A 357 6.61 26.26 28.67
N ASN A 358 7.85 26.77 28.67
CA ASN A 358 8.44 27.51 29.78
C ASN A 358 7.98 28.97 29.80
N GLY A 359 7.62 29.54 28.65
CA GLY A 359 7.03 30.87 28.57
C GLY A 359 6.90 31.42 27.15
N ILE A 360 5.96 32.36 26.97
CA ILE A 360 5.70 33.08 25.73
C ILE A 360 5.91 34.57 25.97
N LYS A 361 6.72 35.21 25.14
CA LYS A 361 7.06 36.64 25.23
C LYS A 361 6.70 37.37 23.95
N ASN A 362 6.27 38.61 24.08
CA ASN A 362 6.22 39.58 22.99
C ASN A 362 7.13 40.75 23.37
N GLY A 363 8.28 40.86 22.70
CA GLY A 363 9.37 41.76 23.12
C GLY A 363 9.87 41.44 24.53
N SER A 364 9.76 42.40 25.44
CA SER A 364 10.11 42.23 26.87
C SER A 364 8.94 41.75 27.73
N VAL A 365 7.72 41.68 27.20
CA VAL A 365 6.50 41.37 27.96
C VAL A 365 6.21 39.88 27.93
N ASN A 366 6.04 39.25 29.10
CA ASN A 366 5.54 37.88 29.22
C ASN A 366 4.02 37.86 29.01
N LEU A 367 3.54 36.97 28.15
CA LEU A 367 2.12 36.77 27.88
C LEU A 367 1.59 35.55 28.66
N SER A 368 0.35 35.66 29.17
CA SER A 368 -0.38 34.51 29.69
C SER A 368 -0.93 33.67 28.54
N PHE A 369 -1.05 32.37 28.75
CA PHE A 369 -1.60 31.43 27.78
C PHE A 369 -2.34 30.30 28.48
N GLU A 370 -3.34 29.74 27.80
CA GLU A 370 -4.03 28.51 28.19
C GLU A 370 -3.59 27.38 27.25
N ARG A 371 -3.36 26.18 27.78
CA ARG A 371 -2.97 25.02 26.98
C ARG A 371 -3.96 23.89 27.15
N LYS A 372 -4.44 23.35 26.02
CA LYS A 372 -5.35 22.20 25.92
C LYS A 372 -4.72 21.16 24.99
N GLY A 373 -4.01 20.20 25.56
CA GLY A 373 -3.21 19.21 24.81
C GLY A 373 -2.24 19.88 23.83
N PRO A 374 -2.39 19.66 22.51
CA PRO A 374 -1.54 20.29 21.49
C PRO A 374 -1.86 21.76 21.22
N VAL A 375 -3.01 22.28 21.68
CA VAL A 375 -3.48 23.64 21.39
C VAL A 375 -3.05 24.62 22.48
N ILE A 376 -2.54 25.77 22.08
CA ILE A 376 -2.12 26.87 22.96
C ILE A 376 -2.85 28.15 22.54
N LEU A 377 -3.68 28.67 23.44
CA LEU A 377 -4.38 29.94 23.29
C LEU A 377 -3.58 31.03 24.01
N VAL A 378 -2.95 31.93 23.24
CA VAL A 378 -2.19 33.04 23.81
C VAL A 378 -3.14 34.21 24.07
N ASN A 379 -3.02 34.84 25.24
CA ASN A 379 -3.84 35.99 25.62
C ASN A 379 -3.39 37.27 24.89
N LYS A 380 -3.57 37.28 23.56
CA LYS A 380 -3.25 38.35 22.63
C LYS A 380 -4.20 38.26 21.44
N GLN A 381 -4.83 39.37 21.09
CA GLN A 381 -5.64 39.50 19.88
C GLN A 381 -4.92 40.36 18.83
N LEU A 382 -5.15 40.05 17.56
CA LEU A 382 -4.57 40.74 16.41
C LEU A 382 -5.68 41.26 15.50
N ALA A 383 -5.65 42.56 15.20
CA ALA A 383 -6.55 43.17 14.23
C ALA A 383 -6.21 42.67 12.80
N ALA A 384 -7.12 42.85 11.85
CA ALA A 384 -6.90 42.48 10.45
C ALA A 384 -5.64 43.17 9.90
N GLY A 385 -4.75 42.38 9.28
CA GLY A 385 -3.46 42.83 8.74
C GLY A 385 -2.36 43.09 9.78
N ASP A 386 -2.66 43.04 11.09
CA ASP A 386 -1.69 43.33 12.15
C ASP A 386 -0.68 42.17 12.33
N THR A 387 0.53 42.52 12.80
CA THR A 387 1.64 41.59 13.00
C THR A 387 2.12 41.55 14.44
N CYS A 388 2.63 40.39 14.86
CA CYS A 388 3.08 40.16 16.22
C CYS A 388 4.35 39.31 16.24
N ASP A 389 5.38 39.80 16.93
CA ASP A 389 6.59 39.03 17.19
C ASP A 389 6.46 38.28 18.52
N LEU A 390 6.62 36.96 18.49
CA LEU A 390 6.54 36.10 19.66
C LEU A 390 7.84 35.31 19.84
N VAL A 391 8.26 35.14 21.10
CA VAL A 391 9.34 34.22 21.50
C VAL A 391 8.75 33.15 22.40
N VAL A 392 8.81 31.90 21.95
CA VAL A 392 8.28 30.73 22.66
C VAL A 392 9.45 29.86 23.10
N ASN A 393 9.57 29.64 24.40
CA ASN A 393 10.60 28.75 24.99
C ASN A 393 9.94 27.47 25.48
N TYR A 394 10.47 26.32 25.07
CA TYR A 394 9.90 25.02 25.42
C TYR A 394 10.96 23.92 25.45
N GLU A 395 10.71 22.87 26.23
CA GLU A 395 11.61 21.72 26.35
C GLU A 395 10.87 20.42 26.67
N GLY A 396 11.46 19.28 26.33
CA GLY A 396 10.90 17.96 26.66
C GLY A 396 11.13 16.91 25.58
N ILE A 397 10.39 15.82 25.69
CA ILE A 397 10.40 14.70 24.75
C ILE A 397 9.11 14.77 23.94
N VAL A 398 9.21 14.64 22.61
CA VAL A 398 8.02 14.63 21.75
C VAL A 398 7.12 13.44 22.10
N ASP A 399 5.82 13.73 22.20
CA ASP A 399 4.77 12.72 22.31
C ASP A 399 4.36 12.27 20.90
N ASN A 400 4.53 10.98 20.61
CA ASN A 400 4.19 10.40 19.30
C ASN A 400 2.68 10.27 19.10
N ASP A 401 1.87 10.35 20.16
CA ASP A 401 0.43 10.14 20.08
C ASP A 401 -0.32 11.30 19.41
N VAL A 402 0.32 12.47 19.25
CA VAL A 402 -0.25 13.60 18.51
C VAL A 402 -0.25 13.40 16.98
N CYS A 403 0.48 12.40 16.47
CA CYS A 403 0.58 12.15 15.03
C CYS A 403 -0.58 11.28 14.52
N HIS A 404 -1.01 11.52 13.28
CA HIS A 404 -1.99 10.70 12.55
C HIS A 404 -3.34 10.54 13.26
N LEU A 405 -3.85 11.64 13.82
CA LEU A 405 -5.13 11.67 14.54
C LEU A 405 -6.34 11.49 13.61
N ASP A 406 -6.19 11.82 12.32
CA ASP A 406 -7.16 11.75 11.23
C ASP A 406 -7.63 10.33 10.90
N ARG A 407 -6.81 9.30 11.18
CA ARG A 407 -7.20 7.91 10.94
C ARG A 407 -8.18 7.42 11.99
N SER A 408 -9.35 6.97 11.55
CA SER A 408 -10.33 6.28 12.41
C SER A 408 -9.67 5.09 13.10
N VAL A 409 -9.86 4.95 14.42
CA VAL A 409 -9.49 3.74 15.15
C VAL A 409 -10.46 2.65 14.69
N VAL A 410 -10.17 1.98 13.57
CA VAL A 410 -10.84 0.73 13.23
C VAL A 410 -10.26 -0.33 14.17
N PRO A 411 -11.03 -0.86 15.13
CA PRO A 411 -10.53 -1.89 16.01
C PRO A 411 -10.25 -3.16 15.20
N GLY A 412 -9.06 -3.73 15.35
CA GLY A 412 -8.90 -5.18 15.23
C GLY A 412 -8.42 -5.77 13.91
N TYR A 413 -8.09 -5.02 12.84
CA TYR A 413 -7.42 -5.66 11.69
C TYR A 413 -6.50 -4.76 10.84
N GLN A 414 -6.84 -3.49 10.59
CA GLN A 414 -6.06 -2.64 9.68
C GLN A 414 -4.66 -2.23 10.20
N ARG A 415 -4.44 -2.15 11.51
CA ARG A 415 -3.08 -1.93 12.08
C ARG A 415 -2.09 -3.07 11.78
N LEU A 416 -2.56 -4.25 11.36
CA LEU A 416 -1.73 -5.47 11.32
C LEU A 416 -0.82 -5.59 10.09
N ASN A 417 -1.02 -4.75 9.05
CA ASN A 417 -0.39 -4.95 7.73
C ASN A 417 0.30 -3.71 7.12
N GLU A 418 0.29 -2.54 7.75
CA GLU A 418 0.71 -1.29 7.09
C GLU A 418 2.24 -1.16 6.89
N ASN A 419 3.05 -1.72 7.79
CA ASN A 419 4.51 -1.78 7.66
C ASN A 419 5.06 -3.20 7.89
N ARG A 420 4.76 -4.11 6.95
CA ARG A 420 5.06 -5.55 7.06
C ARG A 420 5.42 -6.18 5.72
N CYS A 421 6.48 -7.00 5.72
CA CYS A 421 6.84 -7.86 4.59
C CYS A 421 6.82 -9.33 5.00
N GLY A 422 5.83 -10.10 4.54
CA GLY A 422 5.72 -11.53 4.86
C GLY A 422 5.62 -11.81 6.37
N ILE A 423 6.64 -12.43 6.97
CA ILE A 423 6.69 -12.69 8.42
C ILE A 423 7.25 -11.52 9.24
N TYR A 424 7.81 -10.50 8.57
CA TYR A 424 8.55 -9.41 9.20
C TYR A 424 7.63 -8.21 9.45
N SER A 425 7.29 -7.98 10.72
CA SER A 425 6.57 -6.79 11.16
C SER A 425 7.59 -5.74 11.61
N PHE A 426 7.67 -4.62 10.89
CA PHE A 426 8.69 -3.60 11.12
C PHE A 426 8.32 -2.64 12.25
N GLY A 427 7.06 -2.20 12.32
CA GLY A 427 6.56 -1.22 13.30
C GLY A 427 6.22 0.12 12.64
N THR A 428 5.54 1.02 13.36
CA THR A 428 4.98 2.26 12.78
C THR A 428 5.20 3.46 13.69
N GLN A 429 6.45 3.76 14.02
CA GLN A 429 6.81 4.93 14.83
C GLN A 429 6.87 6.19 13.95
N PRO A 430 6.21 7.30 14.34
CA PRO A 430 6.21 8.53 13.56
C PRO A 430 7.42 9.44 13.84
N ALA A 431 8.07 9.31 15.00
CA ALA A 431 9.24 10.12 15.37
C ALA A 431 10.11 9.47 16.45
N TYR A 432 11.34 9.98 16.58
CA TYR A 432 12.32 9.54 17.57
C TYR A 432 12.92 10.68 18.35
N CYS A 433 13.03 10.46 19.67
CA CYS A 433 13.78 11.34 20.57
C CYS A 433 14.58 10.51 21.58
N VAL A 434 15.65 9.85 21.10
CA VAL A 434 16.55 9.01 21.93
C VAL A 434 17.92 9.66 22.08
N ASN A 435 18.81 9.11 22.90
CA ASN A 435 20.03 9.81 23.34
C ASN A 435 20.93 10.31 22.20
N ASN A 436 21.12 9.49 21.15
CA ASN A 436 22.05 9.77 20.06
C ASN A 436 21.32 9.85 18.70
N TYR A 437 19.99 9.90 18.71
CA TYR A 437 19.20 9.90 17.49
C TYR A 437 17.89 10.67 17.68
N LYS A 438 17.66 11.68 16.84
CA LYS A 438 16.44 12.48 16.75
C LYS A 438 15.92 12.41 15.33
N LEU A 439 14.63 12.20 15.16
CA LEU A 439 13.96 12.30 13.86
C LEU A 439 12.59 12.92 14.08
N PHE A 440 12.41 14.13 13.59
CA PHE A 440 11.18 14.91 13.70
C PHE A 440 10.71 15.35 12.32
N THR A 441 9.48 15.01 11.97
CA THR A 441 8.76 15.58 10.82
C THR A 441 7.87 16.74 11.29
N PRO A 442 7.41 17.63 10.39
CA PRO A 442 6.44 18.67 10.74
C PRO A 442 5.20 18.14 11.46
N GLU A 443 4.76 16.93 11.10
CA GLU A 443 3.57 16.24 11.62
C GLU A 443 3.61 16.01 13.14
N VAL A 444 4.82 15.94 13.71
CA VAL A 444 5.03 15.72 15.14
C VAL A 444 4.84 17.01 15.95
N LEU A 445 4.67 18.16 15.31
CA LEU A 445 4.54 19.47 15.98
C LEU A 445 5.73 19.80 16.90
N TRP A 446 6.95 19.49 16.48
CA TRP A 446 8.17 19.77 17.26
C TRP A 446 8.53 21.26 17.35
N TYR A 447 7.82 22.11 16.60
CA TYR A 447 7.85 23.57 16.70
C TYR A 447 6.44 24.16 16.64
N PRO A 448 6.23 25.34 17.23
CA PRO A 448 4.92 26.00 17.25
C PRO A 448 4.49 26.41 15.83
N THR A 449 3.23 26.11 15.48
CA THR A 449 2.60 26.49 14.21
C THR A 449 1.21 27.08 14.45
N CYS A 450 0.70 27.96 13.58
CA CYS A 450 -0.68 28.45 13.70
C CYS A 450 -1.68 27.53 12.98
N VAL A 451 -1.23 26.84 11.92
CA VAL A 451 -2.03 25.88 11.17
C VAL A 451 -1.38 24.51 11.33
N PRO A 452 -2.08 23.52 11.92
CA PRO A 452 -1.49 22.23 12.15
C PRO A 452 -1.36 21.43 10.83
N PRO A 453 -0.37 20.53 10.73
CA PRO A 453 -0.19 19.69 9.56
C PRO A 453 -1.30 18.64 9.42
N THR A 454 -1.81 18.10 10.53
CA THR A 454 -2.91 17.12 10.51
C THR A 454 -4.25 17.84 10.37
N CYS A 455 -5.08 17.41 9.41
CA CYS A 455 -6.43 17.94 9.20
C CYS A 455 -7.42 16.76 9.11
N PHE A 456 -8.62 16.93 9.67
CA PHE A 456 -9.67 15.90 9.67
C PHE A 456 -10.56 16.00 8.44
N SER A 457 -10.71 17.20 7.90
CA SER A 457 -11.25 17.41 6.57
C SER A 457 -10.19 17.17 5.50
N PHE A 458 -10.64 16.85 4.28
CA PHE A 458 -9.78 16.78 3.09
C PHE A 458 -9.22 18.17 2.67
N PHE A 459 -9.49 19.23 3.44
CA PHE A 459 -9.17 20.62 3.14
C PHE A 459 -7.95 21.09 3.92
N ARG A 460 -6.75 20.72 3.46
CA ARG A 460 -5.52 21.16 4.09
C ARG A 460 -5.17 22.60 3.72
N ASN A 461 -5.27 23.52 4.66
CA ASN A 461 -4.71 24.87 4.48
C ASN A 461 -3.18 24.84 4.63
N MET A 462 -2.43 25.00 3.55
CA MET A 462 -0.97 25.13 3.63
C MET A 462 -0.58 26.54 4.08
N ASP A 463 0.43 26.64 4.95
CA ASP A 463 1.07 27.91 5.35
C ASP A 463 2.53 27.89 4.90
N PHE A 464 3.05 29.02 4.43
CA PHE A 464 4.44 29.14 3.97
C PHE A 464 5.21 30.07 4.90
N THR A 465 6.29 29.56 5.49
CA THR A 465 7.07 30.26 6.52
C THR A 465 8.54 30.33 6.13
N TYR A 466 9.18 31.48 6.35
CA TYR A 466 10.64 31.62 6.26
C TYR A 466 11.30 31.05 7.51
N PHE A 467 12.01 29.93 7.37
CA PHE A 467 12.69 29.26 8.47
C PHE A 467 14.18 29.60 8.54
N SER A 468 14.68 29.75 9.76
CA SER A 468 16.11 29.73 10.08
C SER A 468 16.31 28.77 11.24
N LEU A 469 17.12 27.73 11.06
CA LEU A 469 17.31 26.69 12.07
C LEU A 469 18.77 26.65 12.53
N VAL A 470 18.96 26.73 13.84
CA VAL A 470 20.25 26.49 14.50
C VAL A 470 20.13 25.26 15.37
N VAL A 471 20.95 24.24 15.12
CA VAL A 471 20.95 22.99 15.87
C VAL A 471 22.26 22.86 16.62
N ILE A 472 22.18 22.78 17.95
CA ILE A 472 23.31 22.49 18.85
C ILE A 472 23.22 21.01 19.22
N HIS A 473 24.21 20.23 18.80
CA HIS A 473 24.24 18.77 18.94
C HIS A 473 25.62 18.28 19.39
N ASP A 474 25.70 17.00 19.77
CA ASP A 474 26.97 16.33 20.08
C ASP A 474 27.89 16.33 18.85
N GLU A 475 29.21 16.49 19.07
CA GLU A 475 30.23 16.56 18.03
C GLU A 475 30.31 15.29 17.17
N GLN A 476 29.89 14.13 17.71
CA GLN A 476 29.86 12.86 16.99
C GLN A 476 28.63 12.68 16.09
N ASN A 477 27.64 13.57 16.20
CA ASN A 477 26.42 13.51 15.42
C ASN A 477 26.42 14.58 14.33
N THR A 478 25.64 14.35 13.29
CA THR A 478 25.36 15.28 12.20
C THR A 478 23.88 15.68 12.28
N ALA A 479 23.61 16.98 12.26
CA ALA A 479 22.27 17.49 12.07
C ALA A 479 21.98 17.62 10.56
N ILE A 480 20.76 17.25 10.16
CA ILE A 480 20.28 17.29 8.78
C ILE A 480 18.86 17.85 8.80
N SER A 481 18.60 18.85 7.99
CA SER A 481 17.29 19.54 7.85
C SER A 481 17.14 20.04 6.41
N GLN A 482 16.04 20.72 6.07
CA GLN A 482 15.92 21.54 4.86
C GLN A 482 16.78 22.81 4.98
N GLY A 483 17.18 23.38 3.84
CA GLY A 483 17.91 24.66 3.75
C GLY A 483 19.39 24.52 3.40
N GLU A 484 20.01 25.63 3.00
CA GLU A 484 21.44 25.72 2.76
C GLU A 484 22.21 25.74 4.08
N ILE A 485 23.34 25.01 4.11
CA ILE A 485 24.20 24.92 5.28
C ILE A 485 25.21 26.07 5.20
N ILE A 486 25.08 27.05 6.09
CA ILE A 486 25.94 28.26 6.06
C ILE A 486 27.20 28.07 6.90
N ASN A 487 27.11 27.28 7.97
CA ASN A 487 28.20 27.09 8.92
C ASN A 487 28.09 25.70 9.55
N GLU A 488 29.08 24.85 9.28
CA GLU A 488 29.35 23.62 10.03
C GLU A 488 30.45 23.93 11.05
N GLN A 489 30.06 24.40 12.24
CA GLN A 489 30.97 24.41 13.39
C GLN A 489 30.83 23.08 14.12
N ILE A 490 31.91 22.61 14.74
CA ILE A 490 31.86 21.39 15.56
C ILE A 490 30.77 21.57 16.63
N GLY A 491 29.75 20.70 16.59
CA GLY A 491 28.60 20.71 17.50
C GLY A 491 27.50 21.75 17.21
N ILE A 492 27.62 22.56 16.16
CA ILE A 492 26.60 23.56 15.76
C ILE A 492 26.43 23.58 14.25
N THR A 493 25.21 23.29 13.79
CA THR A 493 24.85 23.36 12.37
C THR A 493 23.75 24.40 12.14
N ILE A 494 23.93 25.28 11.14
CA ILE A 494 22.99 26.34 10.80
C ILE A 494 22.42 26.12 9.40
N PHE A 495 21.09 26.02 9.33
CA PHE A 495 20.33 25.93 8.08
C PHE A 495 19.57 27.22 7.83
N LYS A 496 19.73 27.78 6.64
CA LYS A 496 18.98 28.96 6.20
C LYS A 496 18.21 28.66 4.93
N HIS A 497 17.01 29.20 4.84
CA HIS A 497 16.17 29.05 3.67
C HIS A 497 16.15 30.37 2.90
N GLU A 498 16.32 30.29 1.57
CA GLU A 498 16.22 31.46 0.69
C GLU A 498 14.75 31.86 0.43
N HIS A 499 13.84 30.88 0.53
CA HIS A 499 12.42 31.02 0.26
C HIS A 499 11.58 30.44 1.40
N ALA A 500 10.29 30.77 1.42
CA ALA A 500 9.35 30.21 2.40
C ALA A 500 8.99 28.76 2.06
N ILE A 501 8.83 27.92 3.07
CA ILE A 501 8.46 26.50 2.90
C ILE A 501 7.34 26.12 3.85
N SER A 502 6.65 25.02 3.55
CA SER A 502 5.46 24.57 4.29
C SER A 502 5.77 23.97 5.67
N GLY A 503 7.01 23.55 5.89
CA GLY A 503 7.48 23.01 7.15
C GLY A 503 8.87 22.42 7.04
N ILE A 504 9.51 22.25 8.20
CA ILE A 504 10.86 21.66 8.33
C ILE A 504 10.87 20.36 9.15
N SER A 505 11.75 19.46 8.75
CA SER A 505 12.09 18.21 9.40
C SER A 505 13.49 18.31 9.98
N LEU A 506 13.75 17.59 11.05
CA LEU A 506 15.07 17.52 11.67
C LEU A 506 15.46 16.07 11.90
N CYS A 507 16.64 15.71 11.41
CA CYS A 507 17.32 14.48 11.78
C CYS A 507 18.65 14.81 12.46
N VAL A 508 18.94 14.20 13.60
CA VAL A 508 20.23 14.31 14.30
C VAL A 508 20.69 12.90 14.63
N GLY A 509 21.87 12.50 14.17
CA GLY A 509 22.38 11.16 14.43
C GLY A 509 23.77 10.95 13.86
N LYS A 510 24.29 9.72 13.97
CA LYS A 510 25.57 9.35 13.37
C LYS A 510 25.36 9.05 11.89
N TYR A 511 25.85 9.94 11.04
CA TYR A 511 25.73 9.80 9.58
C TYR A 511 27.05 10.07 8.90
N ASP A 512 27.34 9.28 7.88
CA ASP A 512 28.27 9.67 6.83
C ASP A 512 27.48 10.25 5.64
N LYS A 513 28.13 11.11 4.85
CA LYS A 513 27.52 11.74 3.67
C LYS A 513 28.29 11.44 2.40
N ARG A 514 27.58 11.15 1.31
CA ARG A 514 28.10 11.09 -0.05
C ARG A 514 27.37 12.11 -0.91
N VAL A 515 28.10 12.88 -1.71
CA VAL A 515 27.53 13.95 -2.54
C VAL A 515 27.73 13.63 -4.02
N VAL A 516 26.67 13.80 -4.80
CA VAL A 516 26.66 13.64 -6.26
C VAL A 516 25.98 14.88 -6.86
N MET A 517 26.44 15.35 -8.01
CA MET A 517 25.82 16.50 -8.68
C MET A 517 24.70 16.02 -9.62
N MET A 518 23.59 16.75 -9.64
CA MET A 518 22.52 16.59 -10.62
C MET A 518 22.34 17.96 -11.32
N ASP A 519 23.00 18.14 -12.46
CA ASP A 519 23.25 19.43 -13.12
C ASP A 519 24.01 20.41 -12.21
N SER A 520 23.29 21.31 -11.52
CA SER A 520 23.82 22.30 -10.57
C SER A 520 23.33 22.06 -9.14
N ILE A 521 22.52 21.02 -8.90
CA ILE A 521 21.94 20.71 -7.60
C ILE A 521 22.77 19.62 -6.91
N PRO A 522 23.34 19.87 -5.72
CA PRO A 522 23.97 18.83 -4.92
C PRO A 522 22.91 17.86 -4.39
N VAL A 523 23.12 16.57 -4.69
CA VAL A 523 22.37 15.45 -4.17
C VAL A 523 23.17 14.80 -3.05
N GLU A 524 22.70 14.95 -1.82
CA GLU A 524 23.38 14.46 -0.61
C GLU A 524 22.71 13.18 -0.12
N ILE A 525 23.48 12.10 0.01
CA ILE A 525 23.01 10.81 0.51
C ILE A 525 23.62 10.60 1.89
N TYR A 526 22.76 10.65 2.92
CA TYR A 526 23.10 10.41 4.31
C TYR A 526 22.74 8.98 4.70
N TYR A 527 23.73 8.26 5.22
CA TYR A 527 23.61 6.84 5.59
C TYR A 527 24.32 6.57 6.91
N GLU A 528 23.91 5.50 7.60
CA GLU A 528 24.63 5.08 8.82
C GLU A 528 26.03 4.58 8.44
N PRO A 529 27.11 4.96 9.15
CA PRO A 529 28.48 4.65 8.74
C PRO A 529 28.78 3.17 8.43
N SER A 530 28.19 2.23 9.18
CA SER A 530 28.35 0.78 8.94
C SER A 530 27.66 0.31 7.65
N HIS A 531 26.76 1.11 7.07
CA HIS A 531 26.07 0.82 5.81
C HIS A 531 26.83 1.30 4.57
N GLY A 532 27.97 1.98 4.73
CA GLY A 532 28.77 2.49 3.60
C GLY A 532 29.13 1.44 2.56
N TYR A 533 29.27 0.17 2.96
CA TYR A 533 29.52 -0.94 2.03
C TYR A 533 28.42 -1.12 0.98
N LEU A 534 27.18 -0.69 1.25
CA LEU A 534 26.09 -0.75 0.29
C LEU A 534 26.44 0.16 -0.89
N LEU A 535 26.84 1.39 -0.61
CA LEU A 535 27.29 2.37 -1.61
C LEU A 535 28.51 1.90 -2.39
N ASP A 536 29.44 1.18 -1.75
CA ASP A 536 30.60 0.58 -2.43
C ASP A 536 30.23 -0.64 -3.28
N SER A 537 29.29 -1.46 -2.80
CA SER A 537 28.79 -2.65 -3.50
C SER A 537 27.87 -2.31 -4.67
N PHE A 538 27.37 -1.08 -4.70
CA PHE A 538 26.68 -0.56 -5.87
C PHE A 538 27.65 -0.29 -7.02
N ARG A 539 28.94 0.04 -6.79
CA ARG A 539 29.92 0.36 -7.87
C ARG A 539 29.30 1.18 -9.01
N ILE A 540 28.31 2.00 -8.71
CA ILE A 540 27.68 2.85 -9.70
C ILE A 540 28.70 3.95 -9.90
N ASP A 541 29.22 4.03 -11.12
CA ASP A 541 30.03 5.17 -11.52
C ASP A 541 29.25 6.44 -11.16
N VAL A 542 29.90 7.47 -10.60
CA VAL A 542 29.19 8.70 -10.21
C VAL A 542 28.40 9.23 -11.42
N ASP A 543 28.99 9.08 -12.60
CA ASP A 543 28.43 9.37 -13.91
C ASP A 543 27.12 8.60 -14.20
N VAL A 544 26.97 7.34 -13.76
CA VAL A 544 25.76 6.53 -13.97
C VAL A 544 24.64 6.93 -13.02
N LEU A 545 24.96 7.26 -11.75
CA LEU A 545 23.97 7.78 -10.82
C LEU A 545 23.50 9.18 -11.25
N GLU A 546 24.44 10.02 -11.66
CA GLU A 546 24.16 11.32 -12.26
C GLU A 546 23.33 11.18 -13.54
N GLU A 547 23.71 10.30 -14.49
CA GLU A 547 22.91 10.03 -15.70
C GLU A 547 21.51 9.53 -15.34
N HIS A 548 21.36 8.72 -14.29
CA HIS A 548 20.05 8.26 -13.84
C HIS A 548 19.21 9.37 -13.23
N LEU A 549 19.79 10.19 -12.35
CA LEU A 549 19.13 11.33 -11.74
C LEU A 549 18.79 12.38 -12.81
N LEU A 550 19.66 12.60 -13.79
CA LEU A 550 19.45 13.47 -14.95
C LEU A 550 18.39 12.92 -15.89
N ASN A 551 18.43 11.63 -16.23
CA ASN A 551 17.40 10.98 -17.03
C ASN A 551 16.05 10.99 -16.29
N PHE A 552 16.05 10.88 -14.97
CA PHE A 552 14.87 10.93 -14.13
C PHE A 552 14.30 12.34 -14.01
N LYS A 553 15.14 13.33 -13.72
CA LYS A 553 14.83 14.76 -13.79
C LYS A 553 14.28 15.11 -15.18
N SER A 554 14.97 14.69 -16.24
CA SER A 554 14.51 14.76 -17.62
C SER A 554 13.19 14.06 -17.85
N LYS A 555 12.91 12.87 -17.29
CA LYS A 555 11.60 12.21 -17.43
C LYS A 555 10.50 12.98 -16.70
N LEU A 556 10.84 13.65 -15.59
CA LEU A 556 9.91 14.47 -14.80
C LEU A 556 9.62 15.80 -15.49
N GLU A 557 10.64 16.44 -16.05
CA GLU A 557 10.60 17.73 -16.77
C GLU A 557 10.10 17.58 -18.23
N LYS A 558 10.49 16.53 -18.95
CA LYS A 558 10.18 16.32 -20.39
C LYS A 558 8.87 15.57 -20.62
N ARG A 559 7.79 16.06 -20.01
CA ARG A 559 6.45 15.48 -20.17
C ARG A 559 5.85 15.68 -21.59
N ASN A 560 6.40 16.54 -22.44
CA ASN A 560 5.97 16.68 -23.85
C ASN A 560 6.79 15.80 -24.80
N MET A 561 6.43 14.52 -24.95
CA MET A 561 7.12 13.64 -25.91
C MET A 561 6.40 13.59 -27.27
N SER A 562 6.98 14.25 -28.28
CA SER A 562 6.74 13.96 -29.70
C SER A 562 7.89 13.09 -30.25
N SER A 563 7.58 11.91 -30.75
CA SER A 563 8.55 11.05 -31.43
C SER A 563 8.69 11.45 -32.91
N TYR A 564 9.92 11.56 -33.41
CA TYR A 564 10.21 11.61 -34.83
C TYR A 564 11.16 10.47 -35.21
N ILE A 565 11.46 10.32 -36.50
CA ILE A 565 12.44 9.36 -36.97
C ILE A 565 13.60 10.15 -37.54
N ASP A 566 14.79 9.83 -37.03
CA ASP A 566 16.01 10.42 -37.53
C ASP A 566 16.22 9.97 -38.97
N THR A 567 16.25 10.94 -39.87
CA THR A 567 16.33 10.77 -41.31
C THR A 567 17.60 10.03 -41.74
N GLU A 568 18.70 10.14 -40.97
CA GLU A 568 19.95 9.43 -41.28
C GLU A 568 19.95 7.99 -40.75
N THR A 569 19.57 7.79 -39.49
CA THR A 569 19.68 6.47 -38.85
C THR A 569 18.47 5.57 -39.07
N LYS A 570 17.37 6.10 -39.64
CA LYS A 570 16.07 5.41 -39.81
C LYS A 570 15.53 4.78 -38.52
N ARG A 571 16.02 5.23 -37.37
CA ARG A 571 15.56 4.82 -36.04
C ARG A 571 14.62 5.89 -35.50
N LEU A 572 13.60 5.44 -34.77
CA LEU A 572 12.80 6.31 -33.91
C LEU A 572 13.76 7.05 -32.96
N LYS A 573 13.95 8.36 -33.19
CA LYS A 573 14.64 9.26 -32.27
C LYS A 573 13.59 10.17 -31.67
N TYR A 574 13.51 10.20 -30.36
CA TYR A 574 12.65 11.16 -29.69
C TYR A 574 13.21 12.56 -29.93
N ASN A 575 12.38 13.51 -30.40
CA ASN A 575 12.82 14.90 -30.44
C ASN A 575 12.78 15.37 -29.00
N TYR A 576 13.95 15.39 -28.39
CA TYR A 576 14.24 16.39 -27.40
C TYR A 576 14.23 17.71 -28.18
N SER A 577 13.06 18.27 -28.47
CA SER A 577 13.01 19.63 -29.01
C SER A 577 13.74 20.49 -28.00
N THR A 578 14.96 20.89 -28.37
CA THR A 578 15.67 21.99 -27.76
C THR A 578 14.70 23.16 -27.73
N ALA A 579 14.34 23.59 -26.52
CA ALA A 579 13.37 24.63 -26.19
C ALA A 579 11.89 24.30 -26.43
N LEU A 580 11.27 23.62 -25.47
CA LEU A 580 9.94 23.99 -25.00
C LEU A 580 10.01 23.97 -23.47
N LYS A 581 9.88 25.15 -22.85
CA LYS A 581 9.97 25.41 -21.40
C LYS A 581 9.29 24.27 -20.63
N SER A 582 10.09 23.39 -20.04
CA SER A 582 9.57 22.24 -19.31
C SER A 582 8.87 22.70 -18.02
N ASP A 583 7.72 22.11 -17.77
CA ASP A 583 6.97 22.19 -16.52
C ASP A 583 7.90 22.07 -15.29
N LEU A 584 7.98 23.14 -14.50
CA LEU A 584 8.47 23.18 -13.10
C LEU A 584 9.88 22.57 -12.89
N GLU A 585 10.93 23.34 -13.20
CA GLU A 585 12.29 23.06 -12.69
C GLU A 585 12.25 22.76 -11.19
N TYR A 586 13.06 21.80 -10.74
CA TYR A 586 13.16 21.41 -9.34
C TYR A 586 13.36 22.66 -8.44
N PRO A 587 12.52 22.85 -7.40
CA PRO A 587 12.42 24.14 -6.70
C PRO A 587 13.51 24.47 -5.70
N TYR A 588 14.30 23.49 -5.27
CA TYR A 588 15.28 23.69 -4.22
C TYR A 588 16.70 23.70 -4.78
N SER A 589 17.62 24.43 -4.13
CA SER A 589 19.06 24.37 -4.45
C SER A 589 19.75 23.14 -3.85
N TRP A 590 19.00 22.22 -3.21
CA TRP A 590 19.50 21.01 -2.57
C TRP A 590 18.51 19.84 -2.73
N LEU A 591 19.01 18.61 -2.74
CA LEU A 591 18.21 17.39 -2.59
C LEU A 591 18.93 16.44 -1.62
N ARG A 592 18.26 15.98 -0.55
CA ARG A 592 18.89 15.06 0.40
C ARG A 592 18.10 13.77 0.57
N PHE A 593 18.79 12.65 0.47
CA PHE A 593 18.31 11.33 0.85
C PHE A 593 18.81 11.01 2.25
N ILE A 594 17.90 10.70 3.17
CA ILE A 594 18.25 10.42 4.57
C ILE A 594 17.79 9.01 4.89
N GLU A 595 18.72 8.14 5.23
CA GLU A 595 18.40 6.83 5.78
C GLU A 595 17.78 6.97 7.18
N THR A 596 16.70 6.22 7.45
CA THR A 596 15.90 6.31 8.68
C THR A 596 15.66 4.93 9.30
N PRO A 597 15.37 4.86 10.62
CA PRO A 597 15.05 3.62 11.31
C PRO A 597 13.98 2.80 10.59
N LEU A 598 14.10 1.48 10.72
CA LEU A 598 13.23 0.50 10.08
C LEU A 598 11.73 0.71 10.35
N ASP A 599 11.40 1.10 11.57
CA ASP A 599 10.04 1.34 12.05
C ASP A 599 9.58 2.78 11.90
N PHE A 600 10.40 3.68 11.33
CA PHE A 600 9.95 5.00 10.92
C PHE A 600 8.96 4.87 9.76
N TYR A 601 7.70 5.19 10.01
CA TYR A 601 6.62 5.06 9.04
C TYR A 601 5.72 6.29 9.08
N PRO A 602 5.93 7.27 8.18
CA PRO A 602 4.93 8.30 7.95
C PRO A 602 3.76 7.65 7.21
N PHE A 603 2.54 8.00 7.61
CA PHE A 603 1.36 7.47 6.96
C PHE A 603 0.97 8.30 5.73
N PRO A 604 0.46 7.67 4.65
CA PRO A 604 -0.15 8.39 3.54
C PRO A 604 -1.23 9.35 4.02
N LYS A 605 -1.17 10.58 3.52
CA LYS A 605 -2.09 11.66 3.86
C LYS A 605 -3.42 11.46 3.12
N PRO A 606 -4.56 11.93 3.65
CA PRO A 606 -5.86 11.77 2.98
C PRO A 606 -5.92 12.37 1.56
N ASP A 607 -5.12 13.42 1.30
CA ASP A 607 -5.00 14.15 0.03
C ASP A 607 -3.90 13.61 -0.90
N ALA A 608 -3.00 12.74 -0.43
CA ALA A 608 -1.89 12.19 -1.20
C ALA A 608 -1.77 10.67 -1.03
N MET A 609 -1.94 9.95 -2.14
CA MET A 609 -1.82 8.48 -2.18
C MET A 609 -0.37 7.97 -2.11
N ASP A 610 0.61 8.84 -2.39
CA ASP A 610 2.04 8.52 -2.45
C ASP A 610 2.93 9.68 -1.96
N GLY A 611 4.22 9.40 -1.78
CA GLY A 611 5.19 10.40 -1.35
C GLY A 611 5.15 10.74 0.15
N GLU A 612 4.63 9.87 1.02
CA GLU A 612 4.54 10.16 2.46
C GLU A 612 5.90 10.29 3.17
N ARG A 613 6.98 9.74 2.58
CA ARG A 613 8.36 9.88 3.07
C ARG A 613 9.07 11.10 2.51
N VAL A 614 8.36 11.93 1.76
CA VAL A 614 8.91 13.06 1.02
C VAL A 614 8.54 14.37 1.70
N GLN A 615 9.47 15.30 1.73
CA GLN A 615 9.35 16.65 2.29
C GLN A 615 10.10 17.64 1.40
N ASN A 616 9.93 18.94 1.63
CA ASN A 616 10.57 20.04 0.88
C ASN A 616 12.10 19.86 0.68
N GLY A 617 12.53 19.23 -0.41
CA GLY A 617 13.94 18.94 -0.68
C GLY A 617 14.58 17.75 0.07
N LEU A 618 13.79 16.93 0.80
CA LEU A 618 14.25 15.78 1.58
C LEU A 618 13.43 14.51 1.29
N ILE A 619 14.11 13.36 1.22
CA ILE A 619 13.47 12.05 1.04
C ILE A 619 13.98 11.09 2.12
N PHE A 620 13.07 10.56 2.94
CA PHE A 620 13.40 9.55 3.94
C PHE A 620 13.41 8.15 3.33
N LEU A 621 14.57 7.50 3.36
CA LEU A 621 14.77 6.13 2.93
C LEU A 621 14.74 5.21 4.15
N THR A 622 14.08 4.07 4.07
CA THR A 622 14.12 3.07 5.15
C THR A 622 15.53 2.49 5.26
N GLU A 623 15.96 2.11 6.46
CA GLU A 623 17.22 1.44 6.72
C GLU A 623 17.50 0.29 5.74
N LYS A 624 18.67 0.35 5.09
CA LYS A 624 19.12 -0.57 4.03
C LYS A 624 18.08 -0.81 2.93
N LEU A 625 17.11 0.07 2.80
CA LEU A 625 15.96 -0.02 1.90
C LEU A 625 15.17 -1.33 2.08
N CYS A 626 15.14 -1.85 3.32
CA CYS A 626 14.62 -3.18 3.64
C CYS A 626 13.11 -3.33 3.35
N ASN A 627 12.34 -2.26 3.44
CA ASN A 627 10.87 -2.29 3.40
C ASN A 627 10.25 -1.67 2.13
N GLN A 628 11.07 -1.31 1.14
CA GLN A 628 10.51 -0.78 -0.11
C GLN A 628 9.89 -1.91 -0.94
N HIS A 629 8.56 -1.86 -1.09
CA HIS A 629 7.79 -2.79 -1.92
C HIS A 629 8.19 -2.60 -3.39
N PHE A 630 9.01 -3.51 -3.91
CA PHE A 630 9.13 -3.70 -5.35
C PHE A 630 7.74 -4.06 -5.86
N ILE A 631 7.13 -3.19 -6.66
CA ILE A 631 5.80 -3.38 -7.26
C ILE A 631 5.68 -4.84 -7.72
N ASP A 632 4.67 -5.54 -7.17
CA ASP A 632 4.42 -7.00 -7.27
C ASP A 632 4.18 -7.55 -8.68
N GLY A 633 4.59 -6.81 -9.71
CA GLY A 633 4.34 -7.10 -11.12
C GLY A 633 5.51 -6.79 -12.03
N GLU A 634 6.76 -7.11 -11.66
CA GLU A 634 7.87 -7.21 -12.64
C GLU A 634 9.05 -8.06 -12.11
N TYR A 635 8.77 -9.19 -11.45
CA TYR A 635 9.80 -10.18 -11.17
C TYR A 635 10.08 -10.99 -12.45
N ASN A 636 10.92 -10.44 -13.34
CA ASN A 636 11.35 -11.17 -14.54
C ASN A 636 12.62 -11.98 -14.22
N PRO A 637 12.53 -13.31 -14.04
CA PRO A 637 13.68 -14.15 -13.70
C PRO A 637 14.78 -14.16 -14.78
N GLY A 638 14.49 -13.65 -15.98
CA GLY A 638 15.47 -13.45 -17.06
C GLY A 638 16.45 -12.29 -16.87
N LEU A 639 16.20 -11.38 -15.92
CA LEU A 639 17.00 -10.16 -15.72
C LEU A 639 18.17 -10.33 -14.72
N ARG A 640 18.43 -11.57 -14.28
CA ARG A 640 19.49 -12.00 -13.35
C ARG A 640 20.94 -11.70 -13.77
N LYS A 641 21.17 -11.11 -14.95
CA LYS A 641 22.52 -10.91 -15.52
C LYS A 641 23.20 -9.60 -15.08
N TYR A 642 22.49 -8.68 -14.40
CA TYR A 642 22.91 -7.27 -14.27
C TYR A 642 23.34 -6.80 -12.86
N GLY A 643 23.52 -7.69 -11.87
CA GLY A 643 24.17 -7.35 -10.59
C GLY A 643 23.37 -6.46 -9.61
N SER A 644 24.03 -6.02 -8.52
CA SER A 644 23.50 -5.09 -7.49
C SER A 644 23.18 -3.70 -8.04
N GLU A 645 23.90 -3.29 -9.08
CA GLU A 645 23.74 -2.03 -9.81
C GLU A 645 22.32 -1.85 -10.38
N TRP A 646 21.77 -2.90 -11.00
CA TRP A 646 20.41 -2.86 -11.55
C TRP A 646 19.32 -2.88 -10.47
N HIS A 647 19.58 -3.50 -9.31
CA HIS A 647 18.64 -3.46 -8.17
C HIS A 647 18.54 -2.05 -7.58
N PHE A 648 19.65 -1.33 -7.47
CA PHE A 648 19.63 0.08 -7.05
C PHE A 648 18.99 0.97 -8.12
N LYS A 649 19.24 0.72 -9.40
CA LYS A 649 18.56 1.41 -10.50
C LYS A 649 17.05 1.21 -10.46
N MET A 650 16.58 -0.03 -10.34
CA MET A 650 15.16 -0.33 -10.13
C MET A 650 14.63 0.32 -8.88
N LEU A 651 15.42 0.36 -7.81
CA LEU A 651 15.04 1.00 -6.56
C LEU A 651 14.84 2.51 -6.73
N LEU A 652 15.73 3.22 -7.43
CA LEU A 652 15.52 4.63 -7.78
C LEU A 652 14.33 4.79 -8.75
N ASP A 653 14.30 4.04 -9.85
CA ASP A 653 13.29 4.19 -10.89
C ASP A 653 11.87 3.80 -10.41
N SER A 654 11.71 2.81 -9.53
CA SER A 654 10.40 2.34 -9.04
C SER A 654 9.94 3.04 -7.77
N ASN A 655 10.83 3.33 -6.81
CA ASN A 655 10.42 3.95 -5.54
C ASN A 655 10.36 5.48 -5.59
N LEU A 656 11.08 6.13 -6.52
CA LEU A 656 10.96 7.59 -6.70
C LEU A 656 9.82 7.98 -7.64
N THR A 657 9.27 7.04 -8.41
CA THR A 657 8.10 7.27 -9.28
C THR A 657 6.77 6.88 -8.64
N HIS A 658 6.80 5.93 -7.69
CA HIS A 658 5.63 5.34 -7.05
C HIS A 658 5.91 5.02 -5.59
N GLY A 659 4.84 4.94 -4.77
CA GLY A 659 4.94 4.58 -3.35
C GLY A 659 5.52 5.70 -2.48
N GLY A 660 6.05 5.33 -1.31
CA GLY A 660 6.32 6.30 -0.26
C GLY A 660 7.41 7.34 -0.52
N CYS A 661 8.31 7.06 -1.45
CA CYS A 661 9.38 7.97 -1.83
C CYS A 661 9.10 8.70 -3.15
N ASN A 662 7.84 8.74 -3.62
CA ASN A 662 7.49 9.37 -4.89
C ASN A 662 7.83 10.86 -4.90
N ILE A 663 8.85 11.23 -5.69
CA ILE A 663 9.35 12.61 -5.79
C ILE A 663 8.35 13.55 -6.47
N LYS A 664 7.37 13.01 -7.21
CA LYS A 664 6.37 13.82 -7.94
C LYS A 664 5.65 14.78 -7.00
N SER A 665 5.44 14.38 -5.74
CA SER A 665 4.87 15.21 -4.69
C SER A 665 5.65 16.53 -4.48
N MET A 666 6.99 16.49 -4.45
CA MET A 666 7.86 17.68 -4.29
C MET A 666 7.80 18.63 -5.49
N LEU A 667 7.55 18.07 -6.67
CA LEU A 667 7.51 18.84 -7.92
C LEU A 667 6.14 19.47 -8.18
N GLN A 668 5.12 19.18 -7.37
CA GLN A 668 3.75 19.61 -7.63
C GLN A 668 3.04 20.26 -6.44
N ASN A 669 3.18 19.72 -5.22
CA ASN A 669 2.32 20.09 -4.09
C ASN A 669 3.00 21.02 -3.07
N GLU A 670 4.33 21.12 -3.09
CA GLU A 670 5.08 21.62 -1.94
C GLU A 670 5.54 23.09 -2.01
N PHE A 671 5.50 23.70 -3.19
CA PHE A 671 5.97 25.08 -3.38
C PHE A 671 4.91 26.03 -3.98
N ASN A 672 3.73 25.57 -4.36
CA ASN A 672 2.65 26.41 -4.84
C ASN A 672 1.34 25.91 -4.27
N TYR A 673 0.54 26.81 -3.68
CA TYR A 673 -0.76 26.42 -3.12
C TYR A 673 -1.84 27.44 -3.50
N VAL A 674 -2.92 26.97 -4.13
CA VAL A 674 -4.10 27.79 -4.44
C VAL A 674 -5.22 27.49 -3.45
N SER A 675 -5.52 28.44 -2.58
CA SER A 675 -6.56 28.29 -1.55
C SER A 675 -7.92 28.81 -2.01
N SER A 676 -8.98 28.15 -1.57
CA SER A 676 -10.35 28.61 -1.73
C SER A 676 -11.24 28.04 -0.63
N VAL A 677 -12.08 28.89 -0.03
CA VAL A 677 -13.10 28.47 0.94
C VAL A 677 -14.33 27.93 0.21
N ASP A 678 -14.71 28.56 -0.92
CA ASP A 678 -15.92 28.23 -1.67
C ASP A 678 -15.77 26.97 -2.54
N TYR A 679 -14.56 26.70 -3.01
CA TYR A 679 -14.19 25.59 -3.89
C TYR A 679 -13.07 24.78 -3.26
N PRO A 680 -13.42 23.89 -2.33
CA PRO A 680 -12.41 23.32 -1.47
C PRO A 680 -11.77 22.12 -2.22
N MET A 681 -10.49 21.82 -1.95
CA MET A 681 -9.61 20.96 -2.79
C MET A 681 -9.29 21.48 -4.21
N ILE A 682 -9.55 22.76 -4.52
CA ILE A 682 -9.22 23.32 -5.85
C ILE A 682 -7.73 23.20 -6.19
N ASN A 683 -6.84 23.29 -5.21
CA ASN A 683 -5.41 23.07 -5.39
C ASN A 683 -5.11 21.70 -6.02
N GLU A 684 -5.71 20.64 -5.46
CA GLU A 684 -5.51 19.27 -5.95
C GLU A 684 -6.12 19.08 -7.36
N ILE A 685 -7.23 19.75 -7.66
CA ILE A 685 -7.83 19.75 -9.00
C ILE A 685 -6.88 20.43 -10.00
N LEU A 686 -6.33 21.60 -9.66
CA LEU A 686 -5.38 22.35 -10.49
C LEU A 686 -4.07 21.57 -10.70
N ILE A 687 -3.55 20.90 -9.67
CA ILE A 687 -2.34 20.08 -9.76
C ILE A 687 -2.57 18.81 -10.59
N ASN A 688 -3.70 18.13 -10.39
CA ASN A 688 -4.05 16.99 -11.23
C ASN A 688 -4.22 17.42 -12.69
N MET A 689 -4.77 18.61 -12.92
CA MET A 689 -4.77 19.27 -14.21
C MET A 689 -3.34 19.46 -14.73
N LEU A 690 -2.31 19.78 -13.94
CA LEU A 690 -0.90 19.95 -14.38
C LEU A 690 -0.15 18.62 -14.64
N SER A 691 -0.65 17.48 -14.17
CA SER A 691 0.02 16.17 -14.32
C SER A 691 -0.06 15.54 -15.74
N ARG A 692 -0.13 16.40 -16.78
CA ARG A 692 -0.81 16.26 -18.09
C ARG A 692 -0.34 15.17 -19.07
N TYR A 693 0.73 14.43 -18.85
CA TYR A 693 1.31 13.66 -19.96
C TYR A 693 1.82 12.25 -19.70
N SER A 694 1.31 11.61 -18.66
CA SER A 694 1.33 10.15 -18.64
C SER A 694 0.05 9.60 -19.30
N PHE A 695 -0.08 9.79 -20.62
CA PHE A 695 -1.12 9.10 -21.41
C PHE A 695 -0.94 7.56 -21.43
N GLY A 696 0.17 7.06 -20.88
CA GLY A 696 0.34 5.65 -20.48
C GLY A 696 -0.31 5.31 -19.12
N LEU A 697 -0.49 6.28 -18.22
CA LEU A 697 -1.13 6.07 -16.92
C LEU A 697 -2.65 6.06 -16.99
N MET A 698 -3.29 6.65 -18.00
CA MET A 698 -4.72 6.38 -18.25
C MET A 698 -4.97 4.89 -18.55
N GLN A 699 -3.91 4.15 -18.90
CA GLN A 699 -3.87 2.70 -19.02
C GLN A 699 -3.33 1.96 -17.80
N SER A 700 -2.75 2.66 -16.82
CA SER A 700 -2.22 2.06 -15.58
C SER A 700 -3.21 2.13 -14.41
N PHE A 701 -4.41 2.68 -14.63
CA PHE A 701 -5.47 2.62 -13.63
C PHE A 701 -6.14 1.26 -13.67
N GLU A 702 -6.44 0.71 -12.49
CA GLU A 702 -7.37 -0.41 -12.38
C GLU A 702 -8.72 0.09 -12.91
N PRO A 703 -9.23 -0.42 -14.05
CA PRO A 703 -10.46 0.10 -14.65
C PRO A 703 -11.68 0.00 -13.72
N MET A 704 -11.59 -0.82 -12.67
CA MET A 704 -12.55 -0.92 -11.58
C MET A 704 -12.63 0.35 -10.72
N ASP A 705 -11.51 0.99 -10.40
CA ASP A 705 -11.53 2.22 -9.60
C ASP A 705 -12.20 3.36 -10.38
N GLU A 706 -11.91 3.44 -11.69
CA GLU A 706 -12.57 4.38 -12.60
C GLU A 706 -14.07 4.13 -12.64
N TYR A 707 -14.49 2.87 -12.73
CA TYR A 707 -15.90 2.50 -12.69
C TYR A 707 -16.59 2.95 -11.40
N ARG A 708 -15.99 2.70 -10.23
CA ARG A 708 -16.56 3.12 -8.93
C ARG A 708 -16.70 4.63 -8.84
N ALA A 709 -15.68 5.38 -9.25
CA ALA A 709 -15.70 6.83 -9.24
C ALA A 709 -16.80 7.39 -10.17
N MET A 710 -16.94 6.85 -11.39
CA MET A 710 -17.97 7.29 -12.34
C MET A 710 -19.38 6.86 -11.90
N ASP A 711 -19.56 5.68 -11.30
CA ASP A 711 -20.85 5.24 -10.75
C ASP A 711 -21.28 6.15 -9.59
N TYR A 712 -20.37 6.52 -8.69
CA TYR A 712 -20.63 7.48 -7.62
C TYR A 712 -21.06 8.85 -8.18
N LEU A 713 -20.27 9.42 -9.09
CA LEU A 713 -20.53 10.72 -9.72
C LEU A 713 -21.76 10.74 -10.64
N SER A 714 -22.33 9.57 -10.97
CA SER A 714 -23.60 9.49 -11.69
C SER A 714 -24.82 9.78 -10.81
N ARG A 715 -24.65 9.78 -9.48
CA ARG A 715 -25.69 10.00 -8.48
C ARG A 715 -25.38 11.18 -7.54
N HIS A 716 -24.10 11.48 -7.35
CA HIS A 716 -23.60 12.47 -6.39
C HIS A 716 -22.72 13.51 -7.07
N CYS A 717 -22.61 14.70 -6.47
CA CYS A 717 -21.71 15.75 -6.95
C CYS A 717 -20.35 15.74 -6.23
N LEU A 718 -19.37 16.50 -6.74
CA LEU A 718 -18.06 16.62 -6.08
C LEU A 718 -18.20 17.23 -4.68
N ARG A 719 -19.09 18.21 -4.49
CA ARG A 719 -19.32 18.83 -3.18
C ARG A 719 -19.80 17.81 -2.14
N GLU A 720 -20.66 16.88 -2.52
CA GLU A 720 -21.08 15.76 -1.65
C GLU A 720 -19.93 14.79 -1.41
N ALA A 721 -19.17 14.43 -2.45
CA ALA A 721 -18.07 13.48 -2.36
C ALA A 721 -17.02 13.89 -1.31
N ILE A 722 -16.69 15.19 -1.23
CA ILE A 722 -15.66 15.66 -0.30
C ILE A 722 -16.13 15.60 1.18
N HIS A 723 -17.43 15.56 1.43
CA HIS A 723 -18.00 15.46 2.77
C HIS A 723 -18.51 14.05 3.13
N ASP A 724 -18.41 13.09 2.21
CA ASP A 724 -18.88 11.72 2.42
C ASP A 724 -17.81 10.85 3.09
N LEU A 725 -18.02 10.58 4.39
CA LEU A 725 -17.12 9.75 5.19
C LEU A 725 -17.14 8.27 4.80
N ASN A 726 -18.08 7.83 3.96
CA ASN A 726 -18.15 6.44 3.48
C ASN A 726 -17.29 6.20 2.23
N LEU A 727 -16.88 7.25 1.53
CA LEU A 727 -15.95 7.14 0.39
C LEU A 727 -14.55 6.78 0.89
N SER A 728 -13.91 5.81 0.24
CA SER A 728 -12.49 5.55 0.50
C SER A 728 -11.62 6.69 -0.02
N SER A 729 -10.48 6.95 0.63
CA SER A 729 -9.52 7.97 0.17
C SER A 729 -9.04 7.73 -1.27
N LYS A 730 -8.96 6.46 -1.68
CA LYS A 730 -8.61 6.07 -3.06
C LYS A 730 -9.69 6.53 -4.04
N GLU A 731 -10.97 6.27 -3.75
CA GLU A 731 -12.10 6.68 -4.61
C GLU A 731 -12.22 8.20 -4.71
N LEU A 732 -12.08 8.94 -3.61
CA LEU A 732 -12.11 10.40 -3.63
C LEU A 732 -10.95 10.99 -4.44
N TYR A 733 -9.73 10.46 -4.26
CA TYR A 733 -8.57 10.86 -5.06
C TYR A 733 -8.84 10.68 -6.57
N PHE A 734 -9.46 9.57 -6.97
CA PHE A 734 -9.86 9.34 -8.35
C PHE A 734 -10.89 10.34 -8.87
N ILE A 735 -11.89 10.67 -8.06
CA ILE A 735 -12.90 11.69 -8.38
C ILE A 735 -12.22 13.05 -8.63
N ILE A 736 -11.33 13.49 -7.73
CA ILE A 736 -10.61 14.77 -7.85
C ILE A 736 -9.76 14.80 -9.11
N LYS A 737 -9.04 13.71 -9.40
CA LYS A 737 -8.21 13.57 -10.59
C LYS A 737 -9.02 13.71 -11.88
N LYS A 738 -10.18 13.05 -11.94
CA LYS A 738 -11.12 13.12 -13.08
C LYS A 738 -11.68 14.53 -13.26
N LYS A 739 -12.02 15.20 -12.15
CA LYS A 739 -12.44 16.62 -12.15
C LYS A 739 -11.33 17.57 -12.61
N GLY A 740 -10.07 17.28 -12.29
CA GLY A 740 -8.91 17.99 -12.85
C GLY A 740 -8.84 17.89 -14.37
N TRP A 741 -9.08 16.71 -14.94
CA TRP A 741 -9.11 16.52 -16.40
C TRP A 741 -10.32 17.18 -17.07
N GLU A 742 -11.49 17.16 -16.42
CA GLU A 742 -12.67 17.89 -16.87
C GLU A 742 -12.39 19.40 -16.96
N LEU A 743 -11.85 19.99 -15.89
CA LEU A 743 -11.50 21.41 -15.84
C LEU A 743 -10.46 21.78 -16.91
N TYR A 744 -9.39 20.97 -17.04
CA TYR A 744 -8.39 21.15 -18.09
C TYR A 744 -9.02 21.20 -19.48
N SER A 745 -9.85 20.21 -19.77
CA SER A 745 -10.47 20.06 -21.09
C SER A 745 -11.42 21.21 -21.38
N LEU A 746 -12.18 21.67 -20.38
CA LEU A 746 -13.07 22.85 -20.50
C LEU A 746 -12.30 24.14 -20.79
N ILE A 747 -11.13 24.34 -20.19
CA ILE A 747 -10.27 25.51 -20.46
C ILE A 747 -9.72 25.42 -21.89
N CYS A 748 -9.19 24.25 -22.29
CA CYS A 748 -8.64 24.04 -23.62
C CYS A 748 -9.68 24.01 -24.77
N THR A 749 -10.98 24.02 -24.47
CA THR A 749 -11.99 24.32 -25.51
C THR A 749 -12.03 25.80 -25.92
N ARG A 750 -11.48 26.69 -25.09
CA ARG A 750 -11.50 28.14 -25.28
C ARG A 750 -10.12 28.73 -25.59
N VAL A 751 -9.07 28.10 -25.06
CA VAL A 751 -7.67 28.55 -25.14
C VAL A 751 -6.86 27.47 -25.83
N SER A 752 -5.90 27.87 -26.66
CA SER A 752 -4.98 26.91 -27.26
C SER A 752 -4.16 26.22 -26.16
N LYS A 753 -3.76 24.98 -26.41
CA LYS A 753 -3.03 24.17 -25.43
C LYS A 753 -1.72 24.86 -25.01
N ASP A 754 -0.97 25.37 -25.97
CA ASP A 754 0.34 26.00 -25.76
C ASP A 754 0.20 27.31 -24.98
N GLU A 755 -0.79 28.14 -25.30
CA GLU A 755 -1.08 29.39 -24.58
C GLU A 755 -1.48 29.14 -23.12
N PHE A 756 -2.29 28.11 -22.86
CA PHE A 756 -2.64 27.78 -21.48
C PHE A 756 -1.47 27.17 -20.70
N ASP A 757 -0.61 26.39 -21.36
CA ASP A 757 0.63 25.88 -20.74
C ASP A 757 1.58 27.06 -20.39
N ASP A 758 1.73 28.05 -21.27
CA ASP A 758 2.49 29.28 -21.01
C ASP A 758 1.93 30.09 -19.83
N PHE A 759 0.60 30.25 -19.75
CA PHE A 759 -0.07 30.90 -18.61
C PHE A 759 0.29 30.24 -17.28
N LEU A 760 0.21 28.90 -17.21
CA LEU A 760 0.48 28.17 -15.99
C LEU A 760 1.94 28.33 -15.57
N TYR A 761 2.85 28.29 -16.54
CA TYR A 761 4.26 28.55 -16.30
C TYR A 761 4.47 29.94 -15.68
N ASP A 762 3.92 30.99 -16.29
CA ASP A 762 4.08 32.36 -15.81
C ASP A 762 3.44 32.54 -14.42
N PHE A 763 2.26 31.97 -14.20
CA PHE A 763 1.56 32.04 -12.92
C PHE A 763 2.35 31.35 -11.80
N PHE A 764 2.70 30.07 -11.98
CA PHE A 764 3.37 29.28 -10.96
C PHE A 764 4.84 29.66 -10.74
N SER A 765 5.46 30.34 -11.72
CA SER A 765 6.78 30.96 -11.55
C SER A 765 6.68 32.25 -10.74
N LYS A 766 5.67 33.08 -11.01
CA LYS A 766 5.45 34.36 -10.31
C LYS A 766 5.08 34.18 -8.83
N TYR A 767 4.27 33.17 -8.53
CA TYR A 767 3.77 32.92 -7.16
C TYR A 767 4.47 31.76 -6.44
N ARG A 768 5.68 31.40 -6.90
CA ARG A 768 6.49 30.34 -6.30
C ARG A 768 6.72 30.59 -4.81
N PHE A 769 6.53 29.56 -4.00
CA PHE A 769 6.65 29.55 -2.53
C PHE A 769 5.59 30.39 -1.80
N MET A 770 4.40 30.53 -2.39
CA MET A 770 3.30 31.30 -1.81
C MET A 770 1.98 30.50 -1.77
N ASN A 771 1.15 30.85 -0.78
CA ASN A 771 -0.27 30.52 -0.78
C ASN A 771 -1.04 31.68 -1.42
N VAL A 772 -1.76 31.39 -2.50
CA VAL A 772 -2.51 32.36 -3.31
C VAL A 772 -3.99 32.04 -3.27
N GLU A 773 -4.85 33.04 -3.10
CA GLU A 773 -6.30 32.84 -3.20
C GLU A 773 -6.73 32.57 -4.65
N LEU A 774 -7.69 31.67 -4.85
CA LEU A 774 -8.23 31.30 -6.16
C LEU A 774 -8.74 32.50 -6.98
N LYS A 775 -9.21 33.55 -6.33
CA LYS A 775 -9.64 34.79 -7.00
C LYS A 775 -8.50 35.44 -7.81
N ILE A 776 -7.27 35.36 -7.32
CA ILE A 776 -6.08 35.90 -8.03
C ILE A 776 -5.74 35.01 -9.24
N PHE A 777 -5.82 33.69 -9.09
CA PHE A 777 -5.65 32.75 -10.22
C PHE A 777 -6.69 33.02 -11.32
N SER A 778 -7.97 33.12 -10.93
CA SER A 778 -9.09 33.36 -11.85
C SER A 778 -8.95 34.70 -12.57
N LYS A 779 -8.56 35.75 -11.85
CA LYS A 779 -8.30 37.07 -12.43
C LYS A 779 -7.17 37.03 -13.46
N ASN A 780 -6.02 36.44 -13.13
CA ASN A 780 -4.89 36.36 -14.06
C ASN A 780 -5.23 35.51 -15.29
N LEU A 781 -5.98 34.40 -15.12
CA LEU A 781 -6.41 33.55 -16.22
C LEU A 781 -7.37 34.30 -17.17
N MET A 782 -8.27 35.11 -16.61
CA MET A 782 -9.16 35.96 -17.40
C MET A 782 -8.38 37.05 -18.15
N GLU A 783 -7.42 37.69 -17.50
CA GLU A 783 -6.60 38.76 -18.11
C GLU A 783 -5.68 38.25 -19.22
N GLN A 784 -5.08 37.07 -19.08
CA GLN A 784 -4.10 36.53 -20.02
C GLN A 784 -4.72 35.65 -21.11
N CYS A 785 -5.73 34.82 -20.77
CA CYS A 785 -6.31 33.85 -21.69
C CYS A 785 -7.81 34.06 -21.97
N GLY A 786 -8.45 35.06 -21.36
CA GLY A 786 -9.88 35.34 -21.57
C GLY A 786 -10.85 34.28 -21.03
N VAL A 787 -10.41 33.44 -20.08
CA VAL A 787 -11.24 32.39 -19.47
C VAL A 787 -11.74 32.78 -18.09
N ASP A 788 -13.05 32.82 -17.95
CA ASP A 788 -13.73 33.08 -16.69
C ASP A 788 -14.08 31.77 -15.96
N LEU A 789 -13.45 31.56 -14.81
CA LEU A 789 -13.68 30.39 -13.96
C LEU A 789 -14.97 30.49 -13.13
N ASP A 790 -15.50 31.68 -12.90
CA ASP A 790 -16.72 31.87 -12.11
C ASP A 790 -17.93 31.23 -12.82
N HIS A 791 -17.86 31.07 -14.14
CA HIS A 791 -18.84 30.35 -14.95
C HIS A 791 -18.59 28.84 -15.09
N ILE A 792 -17.42 28.33 -14.69
CA ILE A 792 -17.05 26.91 -14.86
C ILE A 792 -17.10 26.15 -13.53
N LEU A 793 -16.59 26.75 -12.46
CA LEU A 793 -16.43 26.09 -11.16
C LEU A 793 -17.75 25.70 -10.47
N PRO A 794 -18.85 26.49 -10.53
CA PRO A 794 -20.13 26.07 -9.95
C PRO A 794 -20.62 24.74 -10.53
N ASP A 795 -20.59 24.60 -11.85
CA ASP A 795 -21.03 23.39 -12.55
C ASP A 795 -20.08 22.22 -12.27
N LEU A 796 -18.78 22.48 -12.24
CA LEU A 796 -17.76 21.47 -11.92
C LEU A 796 -18.02 20.83 -10.53
N TYR A 797 -18.39 21.63 -9.53
CA TYR A 797 -18.60 21.16 -8.15
C TYR A 797 -20.00 20.61 -7.89
N ASN A 798 -21.03 21.18 -8.52
CA ASN A 798 -22.42 20.90 -8.20
C ASN A 798 -23.12 19.94 -9.19
N SER A 799 -22.50 19.62 -10.33
CA SER A 799 -23.08 18.65 -11.27
C SER A 799 -23.09 17.23 -10.69
N SER A 800 -24.27 16.60 -10.68
CA SER A 800 -24.52 15.21 -10.26
C SER A 800 -24.89 14.29 -11.42
N ARG A 801 -24.65 14.73 -12.66
CA ARG A 801 -24.97 13.98 -13.89
C ARG A 801 -23.74 13.90 -14.77
N LEU A 802 -23.59 12.76 -15.44
CA LEU A 802 -22.48 12.47 -16.34
C LEU A 802 -22.95 12.34 -17.79
N PRO A 803 -22.15 12.80 -18.77
CA PRO A 803 -22.47 12.62 -20.17
C PRO A 803 -22.30 11.18 -20.63
N VAL A 804 -23.01 10.83 -21.71
CA VAL A 804 -22.97 9.51 -22.33
C VAL A 804 -22.79 9.65 -23.82
N PHE A 805 -21.64 9.21 -24.33
CA PHE A 805 -21.29 9.37 -25.74
C PHE A 805 -21.38 8.06 -26.51
N LYS A 806 -22.02 8.10 -27.69
CA LYS A 806 -21.76 7.14 -28.77
C LYS A 806 -20.73 7.73 -29.71
N VAL A 807 -19.74 6.93 -30.07
CA VAL A 807 -18.59 7.35 -30.87
C VAL A 807 -18.36 6.34 -31.98
N ASP A 808 -18.31 6.84 -33.20
CA ASP A 808 -17.87 6.10 -34.38
C ASP A 808 -16.77 6.91 -35.06
N ALA A 809 -15.61 6.31 -35.32
CA ALA A 809 -14.44 7.04 -35.78
C ALA A 809 -13.63 6.24 -36.79
N GLU A 810 -13.17 6.95 -37.80
CA GLU A 810 -12.30 6.45 -38.85
C GLU A 810 -11.09 7.35 -39.01
N CYS A 811 -9.94 6.73 -39.26
CA CYS A 811 -8.69 7.42 -39.46
C CYS A 811 -8.14 7.06 -40.83
N TYR A 812 -7.82 8.07 -41.62
CA TYR A 812 -7.33 7.93 -42.98
C TYR A 812 -5.92 8.52 -43.09
N GLN A 813 -4.96 7.70 -43.53
CA GLN A 813 -3.61 8.18 -43.87
C GLN A 813 -3.52 8.45 -45.37
N VAL A 814 -3.10 9.67 -45.72
CA VAL A 814 -3.01 10.17 -47.09
C VAL A 814 -1.56 10.49 -47.47
N GLY A 815 -1.01 9.82 -48.48
CA GLY A 815 0.31 10.17 -49.05
C GLY A 815 0.77 9.23 -50.17
N ASP A 816 1.68 9.71 -51.03
CA ASP A 816 2.29 8.91 -52.09
C ASP A 816 3.22 7.82 -51.49
N LEU A 817 3.20 6.63 -52.09
CA LEU A 817 3.88 5.39 -51.66
C LEU A 817 5.40 5.50 -51.50
N ILE A 818 6.03 6.63 -51.84
CA ILE A 818 7.48 6.78 -51.97
C ILE A 818 8.11 7.45 -50.73
N ASP A 819 7.38 8.31 -49.99
CA ASP A 819 7.89 8.97 -48.77
C ASP A 819 6.83 9.00 -47.65
N SER A 820 6.79 7.93 -46.86
CA SER A 820 5.77 7.64 -45.83
C SER A 820 5.70 8.61 -44.63
N TRP A 821 6.49 9.69 -44.60
CA TRP A 821 6.74 10.51 -43.41
C TRP A 821 6.05 11.89 -43.42
N GLN A 822 5.53 12.34 -44.57
CA GLN A 822 4.77 13.60 -44.72
C GLN A 822 3.29 13.35 -45.08
N ALA A 823 2.77 12.17 -44.79
CA ALA A 823 1.40 11.81 -45.10
C ALA A 823 0.42 12.59 -44.19
N ASN A 824 -0.41 13.47 -44.77
CA ASN A 824 -1.52 14.11 -44.05
C ASN A 824 -2.44 13.03 -43.47
N GLN A 825 -2.89 13.19 -42.23
CA GLN A 825 -3.85 12.28 -41.62
C GLN A 825 -5.20 12.99 -41.44
N TYR A 826 -6.26 12.41 -42.00
CA TYR A 826 -7.62 12.88 -41.77
C TYR A 826 -8.31 11.97 -40.75
N PHE A 827 -8.71 12.57 -39.64
CA PHE A 827 -9.52 11.92 -38.62
C PHE A 827 -10.96 12.38 -38.75
N LEU A 828 -11.82 11.44 -39.12
CA LEU A 828 -13.26 11.64 -39.19
C LEU A 828 -13.88 10.90 -38.02
N PHE A 829 -14.57 11.60 -37.14
CA PHE A 829 -15.37 10.94 -36.12
C PHE A 829 -16.73 11.58 -35.94
N LYS A 830 -17.72 10.73 -35.76
CA LYS A 830 -19.09 11.07 -35.43
C LYS A 830 -19.30 10.79 -33.96
N ILE A 831 -19.95 11.72 -33.30
CA ILE A 831 -20.19 11.68 -31.87
C ILE A 831 -21.63 12.05 -31.59
N TYR A 832 -22.29 11.28 -30.73
CA TYR A 832 -23.61 11.60 -30.23
C TYR A 832 -23.61 11.62 -28.72
N ASN A 833 -23.96 12.78 -28.14
CA ASN A 833 -24.18 12.90 -26.71
C ASN A 833 -25.65 12.59 -26.39
N MET A 834 -25.89 11.46 -25.74
CA MET A 834 -27.23 10.97 -25.40
C MET A 834 -27.79 11.55 -24.08
N SER A 835 -26.98 12.31 -23.34
CA SER A 835 -27.40 12.86 -22.05
C SER A 835 -27.98 14.26 -22.15
N ASP A 836 -28.64 14.69 -21.08
CA ASP A 836 -29.15 16.05 -20.92
C ASP A 836 -28.05 17.09 -20.63
N VAL A 837 -26.86 16.62 -20.20
CA VAL A 837 -25.74 17.49 -19.84
C VAL A 837 -24.71 17.58 -20.98
N PRO A 838 -24.06 18.74 -21.16
CA PRO A 838 -22.92 18.83 -22.06
C PRO A 838 -21.77 17.99 -21.53
N GLY A 839 -20.86 17.61 -22.42
CA GLY A 839 -19.63 16.95 -22.00
C GLY A 839 -18.47 17.25 -22.93
N VAL A 840 -17.26 17.09 -22.40
CA VAL A 840 -16.03 17.41 -23.13
C VAL A 840 -15.36 16.15 -23.64
N ILE A 841 -14.75 16.27 -24.82
CA ILE A 841 -14.02 15.21 -25.50
C ILE A 841 -12.65 15.74 -25.89
N MET A 842 -11.64 14.91 -25.64
CA MET A 842 -10.26 15.17 -26.03
C MET A 842 -9.85 14.17 -27.11
N THR A 843 -9.18 14.65 -28.15
CA THR A 843 -8.67 13.82 -29.24
C THR A 843 -7.16 13.91 -29.32
N ARG A 844 -6.49 12.82 -29.71
CA ARG A 844 -5.06 12.86 -30.06
C ARG A 844 -4.92 12.81 -31.56
N PRO A 845 -4.42 13.92 -32.15
CA PRO A 845 -3.24 14.64 -31.67
C PRO A 845 -3.43 15.99 -30.94
N GLY A 846 -4.63 16.41 -30.52
CA GLY A 846 -4.75 17.54 -29.57
C GLY A 846 -6.04 18.36 -29.58
N GLY A 847 -7.15 17.88 -30.14
CA GLY A 847 -8.40 18.65 -30.21
C GLY A 847 -9.25 18.53 -28.94
N PHE A 848 -9.90 19.62 -28.52
CA PHE A 848 -10.83 19.66 -27.40
C PHE A 848 -12.19 20.15 -27.87
N TYR A 849 -13.25 19.39 -27.57
CA TYR A 849 -14.59 19.66 -28.07
C TYR A 849 -15.63 19.56 -26.97
N LEU A 850 -16.43 20.62 -26.80
CA LEU A 850 -17.63 20.60 -25.97
C LEU A 850 -18.81 20.13 -26.83
N ILE A 851 -19.42 19.00 -26.46
CA ILE A 851 -20.57 18.42 -27.16
C ILE A 851 -21.82 18.66 -26.31
N PRO A 852 -22.75 19.54 -26.74
CA PRO A 852 -24.02 19.78 -26.05
C PRO A 852 -24.84 18.50 -25.87
N GLY A 853 -25.70 18.47 -24.84
CA GLY A 853 -26.66 17.38 -24.63
C GLY A 853 -27.57 17.21 -25.84
N HIS A 854 -27.93 15.97 -26.15
CA HIS A 854 -28.75 15.57 -27.31
C HIS A 854 -28.24 16.05 -28.68
N SER A 855 -26.98 16.47 -28.79
CA SER A 855 -26.38 16.88 -30.06
C SER A 855 -25.54 15.78 -30.69
N CYS A 856 -25.64 15.65 -32.01
CA CYS A 856 -24.83 14.73 -32.80
C CYS A 856 -23.96 15.52 -33.79
N LYS A 857 -22.66 15.29 -33.74
CA LYS A 857 -21.66 16.06 -34.49
C LYS A 857 -20.75 15.13 -35.29
N GLU A 858 -20.40 15.57 -36.49
CA GLU A 858 -19.32 15.03 -37.31
C GLU A 858 -18.15 16.00 -37.24
N ILE A 859 -16.97 15.48 -36.90
CA ILE A 859 -15.76 16.27 -36.71
C ILE A 859 -14.68 15.71 -37.64
N VAL A 860 -14.17 16.57 -38.51
CA VAL A 860 -13.05 16.28 -39.40
C VAL A 860 -11.85 17.09 -38.95
N VAL A 861 -10.80 16.40 -38.54
CA VAL A 861 -9.52 16.99 -38.13
C VAL A 861 -8.45 16.52 -39.10
N ASN A 862 -7.74 17.46 -39.70
CA ASN A 862 -6.52 17.16 -40.43
C ASN A 862 -5.35 17.36 -39.48
N ASP A 863 -4.51 16.35 -39.36
CA ASP A 863 -3.26 16.45 -38.66
C ASP A 863 -2.10 16.26 -39.60
N THR A 864 -1.24 17.26 -39.59
CA THR A 864 -0.01 17.33 -40.37
C THR A 864 1.22 17.05 -39.50
N THR A 865 1.05 16.82 -38.20
CA THR A 865 2.13 16.81 -37.20
C THR A 865 2.42 15.44 -36.58
N SER A 866 1.47 14.49 -36.56
CA SER A 866 1.68 13.19 -35.91
C SER A 866 2.20 12.09 -36.84
N SER A 867 3.29 11.45 -36.40
CA SER A 867 3.79 10.18 -36.96
C SER A 867 3.08 8.94 -36.39
N SER A 868 2.08 9.11 -35.51
CA SER A 868 1.36 8.01 -34.86
C SER A 868 0.41 7.31 -35.83
N LEU A 869 0.46 5.96 -35.86
CA LEU A 869 -0.49 5.11 -36.60
C LEU A 869 -1.79 4.83 -35.81
N SER A 870 -1.94 5.40 -34.62
CA SER A 870 -3.10 5.19 -33.74
C SER A 870 -3.69 6.52 -33.25
N TYR A 871 -4.99 6.68 -33.50
CA TYR A 871 -5.82 7.80 -33.06
C TYR A 871 -6.54 7.45 -31.75
N ARG A 872 -6.79 8.43 -30.90
CA ARG A 872 -7.53 8.22 -29.64
C ARG A 872 -8.57 9.30 -29.41
N ILE A 873 -9.73 8.86 -28.92
CA ILE A 873 -10.81 9.72 -28.44
C ILE A 873 -10.99 9.41 -26.96
N GLU A 874 -10.93 10.45 -26.13
CA GLU A 874 -10.99 10.36 -24.68
C GLU A 874 -12.18 11.16 -24.17
N MET A 875 -12.93 10.56 -23.25
CA MET A 875 -14.15 11.10 -22.67
C MET A 875 -13.94 11.25 -21.16
N PRO A 876 -13.13 12.24 -20.73
CA PRO A 876 -12.50 12.29 -19.40
C PRO A 876 -13.50 12.21 -18.24
N MET A 877 -14.69 12.78 -18.42
CA MET A 877 -15.77 12.80 -17.43
C MET A 877 -17.08 12.33 -18.09
N SER A 878 -17.28 11.01 -18.17
CA SER A 878 -18.46 10.40 -18.81
C SER A 878 -18.78 9.05 -18.18
N ARG A 879 -19.98 8.51 -18.43
CA ARG A 879 -20.32 7.12 -18.04
C ARG A 879 -19.69 6.07 -18.95
N ASN A 880 -18.96 6.48 -20.00
CA ASN A 880 -18.31 5.58 -20.93
C ASN A 880 -17.09 4.94 -20.29
N ILE A 881 -17.11 3.60 -20.17
CA ILE A 881 -16.00 2.84 -19.61
C ILE A 881 -15.67 1.69 -20.56
N PRO A 882 -14.42 1.55 -21.03
CA PRO A 882 -13.30 2.46 -20.83
C PRO A 882 -13.55 3.87 -21.41
N SER A 883 -13.03 4.90 -20.75
CA SER A 883 -13.19 6.30 -21.18
C SER A 883 -12.33 6.69 -22.39
N VAL A 884 -11.41 5.79 -22.82
CA VAL A 884 -10.52 5.99 -23.96
C VAL A 884 -10.80 4.95 -25.03
N LYS A 885 -11.09 5.42 -26.25
CA LYS A 885 -11.20 4.57 -27.45
C LYS A 885 -10.01 4.77 -28.37
N ARG A 886 -9.50 3.67 -28.93
CA ARG A 886 -8.32 3.66 -29.81
C ARG A 886 -8.69 3.16 -31.20
N TYR A 887 -8.29 3.90 -32.21
CA TYR A 887 -8.55 3.60 -33.62
C TYR A 887 -7.23 3.49 -34.36
N ARG A 888 -7.14 2.57 -35.32
CA ARG A 888 -5.98 2.42 -36.19
C ARG A 888 -6.23 3.12 -37.52
N ALA A 889 -5.19 3.73 -38.08
CA ALA A 889 -5.25 4.32 -39.40
C ALA A 889 -5.48 3.25 -40.47
N LYS A 890 -6.48 3.47 -41.33
CA LYS A 890 -6.66 2.77 -42.60
C LYS A 890 -5.79 3.48 -43.66
N LYS A 891 -5.04 2.73 -44.46
CA LYS A 891 -4.24 3.27 -45.57
C LYS A 891 -5.13 3.46 -46.80
N VAL A 892 -5.20 4.66 -47.36
CA VAL A 892 -6.00 4.96 -48.57
C VAL A 892 -5.19 5.86 -49.53
N VAL A 893 -5.33 5.64 -50.84
CA VAL A 893 -4.66 6.43 -51.91
C VAL A 893 -5.43 7.74 -52.15
N TYR A 894 -4.73 8.87 -52.29
CA TYR A 894 -5.34 10.20 -52.36
C TYR A 894 -6.06 10.46 -53.69
N ASN A 895 -7.39 10.67 -53.63
CA ASN A 895 -8.18 11.61 -54.45
C ASN A 895 -9.72 11.43 -54.29
N GLU A 896 -10.23 10.50 -53.47
CA GLU A 896 -11.66 10.14 -53.50
C GLU A 896 -12.54 10.72 -52.36
N LEU A 897 -11.99 11.27 -51.27
CA LEU A 897 -12.79 11.53 -50.06
C LEU A 897 -13.37 12.95 -49.90
N GLY A 898 -12.81 13.98 -50.55
CA GLY A 898 -13.35 15.36 -50.49
C GLY A 898 -13.55 15.94 -49.08
N LEU A 899 -12.81 15.46 -48.08
CA LEU A 899 -12.98 15.83 -46.67
C LEU A 899 -12.52 17.29 -46.46
N LYS A 900 -13.38 18.11 -45.84
CA LYS A 900 -13.05 19.46 -45.38
C LYS A 900 -13.09 19.47 -43.86
N GLU A 901 -12.04 20.00 -43.25
CA GLU A 901 -11.94 20.22 -41.81
C GLU A 901 -13.12 21.01 -41.26
N GLY A 902 -13.51 20.69 -40.04
CA GLY A 902 -14.56 21.40 -39.31
C GLY A 902 -15.52 20.49 -38.56
N ILE A 903 -16.39 21.12 -37.79
CA ILE A 903 -17.45 20.49 -37.00
C ILE A 903 -18.79 20.74 -37.71
N ARG A 904 -19.58 19.69 -37.92
CA ARG A 904 -20.89 19.76 -38.56
C ARG A 904 -21.92 19.03 -37.71
N ASP A 905 -23.13 19.56 -37.64
CA ASP A 905 -24.24 18.85 -37.01
C ASP A 905 -24.75 17.77 -37.96
N ILE A 906 -25.03 16.59 -37.41
CA ILE A 906 -25.56 15.43 -38.13
C ILE A 906 -26.78 14.88 -37.40
N ASP A 907 -27.59 14.05 -38.06
CA ASP A 907 -28.76 13.44 -37.43
C ASP A 907 -28.35 12.31 -36.47
N SER A 908 -28.91 12.36 -35.25
CA SER A 908 -28.81 11.30 -34.23
C SER A 908 -29.28 9.92 -34.73
N MET A 909 -30.12 9.86 -35.77
CA MET A 909 -30.54 8.60 -36.42
C MET A 909 -29.35 7.77 -36.91
N TYR A 910 -28.18 8.37 -37.16
CA TYR A 910 -26.95 7.64 -37.51
C TYR A 910 -26.58 6.55 -36.49
N PHE A 911 -26.86 6.78 -35.20
CA PHE A 911 -26.52 5.89 -34.10
C PHE A 911 -27.68 4.98 -33.64
N GLN A 912 -28.80 4.97 -34.35
CA GLN A 912 -29.90 4.06 -34.08
C GLN A 912 -29.55 2.66 -34.59
N ASP A 913 -29.52 1.69 -33.68
CA ASP A 913 -29.40 0.28 -34.04
C ASP A 913 -30.80 -0.24 -34.40
N ASN A 914 -31.03 -0.47 -35.69
CA ASN A 914 -32.27 -1.00 -36.23
C ASN A 914 -32.25 -2.53 -36.33
N SER A 915 -31.26 -3.21 -35.72
CA SER A 915 -31.19 -4.68 -35.75
C SER A 915 -32.35 -5.30 -34.96
N PRO A 916 -33.05 -6.31 -35.51
CA PRO A 916 -34.08 -7.06 -34.78
C PRO A 916 -33.47 -8.10 -33.82
N ASP A 917 -32.18 -8.00 -33.52
CA ASP A 917 -31.43 -8.98 -32.74
C ASP A 917 -31.66 -8.73 -31.23
N ILE A 918 -31.86 -9.81 -30.47
CA ILE A 918 -32.04 -9.74 -29.01
C ILE A 918 -30.69 -10.03 -28.37
N ILE A 919 -30.14 -9.06 -27.63
CA ILE A 919 -28.82 -9.20 -26.99
C ILE A 919 -28.98 -9.06 -25.48
N VAL A 920 -28.44 -10.02 -24.73
CA VAL A 920 -28.36 -9.99 -23.27
C VAL A 920 -26.90 -9.89 -22.86
N ASP A 921 -26.55 -8.72 -22.33
CA ASP A 921 -25.22 -8.34 -21.86
C ASP A 921 -24.95 -8.82 -20.42
N ASN A 922 -23.69 -8.81 -19.98
CA ASN A 922 -23.27 -9.25 -18.66
C ASN A 922 -23.86 -8.41 -17.50
N VAL A 923 -24.12 -7.11 -17.74
CA VAL A 923 -24.69 -6.19 -16.74
C VAL A 923 -26.22 -6.36 -16.59
N ASN A 924 -26.87 -7.12 -17.48
CA ASN A 924 -28.31 -7.32 -17.44
C ASN A 924 -28.72 -8.20 -16.24
N GLU A 925 -29.83 -7.89 -15.57
CA GLU A 925 -30.38 -8.72 -14.45
C GLU A 925 -30.67 -10.18 -14.83
N ARG A 926 -30.78 -10.44 -16.14
CA ARG A 926 -30.96 -11.76 -16.74
C ARG A 926 -29.67 -12.57 -16.88
N CYS A 927 -28.51 -11.98 -16.57
CA CYS A 927 -27.22 -12.64 -16.45
C CYS A 927 -26.90 -12.86 -14.96
N LYS A 928 -26.68 -14.11 -14.55
CA LYS A 928 -26.45 -14.47 -13.15
C LYS A 928 -25.25 -15.39 -12.99
N ILE A 929 -24.38 -15.06 -12.04
CA ILE A 929 -23.31 -15.94 -11.61
C ILE A 929 -23.90 -16.98 -10.64
N ILE A 930 -23.69 -18.25 -10.92
CA ILE A 930 -24.08 -19.37 -10.07
C ILE A 930 -22.82 -19.97 -9.47
N GLU A 931 -22.66 -19.81 -8.15
CA GLU A 931 -21.57 -20.41 -7.39
C GLU A 931 -22.13 -21.38 -6.35
N THR A 932 -21.75 -22.65 -6.42
CA THR A 932 -21.93 -23.58 -5.29
C THR A 932 -20.87 -23.31 -4.24
N LYS A 933 -21.22 -22.55 -3.21
CA LYS A 933 -20.34 -22.32 -2.06
C LYS A 933 -20.28 -23.55 -1.17
N THR A 934 -19.10 -23.84 -0.64
CA THR A 934 -18.98 -24.84 0.42
C THR A 934 -19.42 -24.25 1.76
N TRP A 935 -19.98 -25.07 2.65
CA TRP A 935 -20.37 -24.64 4.01
C TRP A 935 -19.25 -23.88 4.75
N LEU A 936 -17.98 -24.28 4.56
CA LEU A 936 -16.82 -23.59 5.13
C LEU A 936 -16.63 -22.18 4.59
N GLN A 937 -16.84 -21.96 3.28
CA GLN A 937 -16.76 -20.63 2.67
C GLN A 937 -17.89 -19.73 3.15
N ASP A 938 -19.12 -20.27 3.24
CA ASP A 938 -20.27 -19.52 3.77
C ASP A 938 -20.06 -19.10 5.23
N VAL A 939 -19.47 -19.96 6.06
CA VAL A 939 -19.14 -19.63 7.45
C VAL A 939 -18.05 -18.56 7.51
N LEU A 940 -16.96 -18.69 6.75
CA LEU A 940 -15.87 -17.71 6.76
C LEU A 940 -16.32 -16.32 6.29
N GLU A 941 -17.13 -16.24 5.24
CA GLU A 941 -17.71 -14.98 4.75
C GLU A 941 -18.75 -14.41 5.73
N LYS A 942 -19.64 -15.24 6.29
CA LYS A 942 -20.66 -14.80 7.26
C LYS A 942 -20.06 -14.17 8.52
N TYR A 943 -18.88 -14.61 8.93
CA TYR A 943 -18.16 -14.06 10.09
C TYR A 943 -17.08 -13.04 9.71
N ASN A 944 -17.01 -12.58 8.45
CA ASN A 944 -15.98 -11.65 7.94
C ASN A 944 -14.55 -12.07 8.34
N VAL A 945 -14.26 -13.36 8.35
CA VAL A 945 -12.93 -13.88 8.71
C VAL A 945 -12.05 -13.86 7.46
N ASP A 946 -11.38 -12.73 7.22
CA ASP A 946 -10.35 -12.65 6.18
C ASP A 946 -9.10 -13.42 6.64
N ILE A 947 -8.63 -14.37 5.83
CA ILE A 947 -7.41 -15.15 6.11
C ILE A 947 -6.28 -14.58 5.24
N PRO A 948 -5.29 -13.87 5.82
CA PRO A 948 -4.30 -13.08 5.08
C PRO A 948 -3.55 -13.89 4.01
N PHE A 949 -3.13 -15.12 4.36
CA PHE A 949 -2.38 -16.01 3.49
C PHE A 949 -3.16 -16.53 2.26
N LEU A 950 -4.50 -16.50 2.32
CA LEU A 950 -5.38 -16.90 1.21
C LEU A 950 -5.97 -15.70 0.47
N SER A 951 -5.85 -14.49 1.03
CA SER A 951 -6.70 -13.36 0.65
C SER A 951 -6.31 -12.66 -0.65
N GLU A 952 -5.04 -12.35 -0.92
CA GLU A 952 -4.72 -11.53 -2.11
C GLU A 952 -4.44 -12.36 -3.37
N ARG A 953 -3.59 -13.40 -3.30
CA ARG A 953 -3.29 -14.25 -4.47
C ARG A 953 -4.40 -15.26 -4.83
N LYS A 954 -5.28 -15.62 -3.90
CA LYS A 954 -6.33 -16.66 -4.11
C LYS A 954 -7.72 -16.08 -4.34
N LYS A 955 -8.06 -14.88 -3.83
CA LYS A 955 -9.33 -14.19 -4.20
C LYS A 955 -9.42 -14.02 -5.71
N ASN A 956 -8.32 -13.65 -6.38
CA ASN A 956 -8.30 -13.43 -7.83
C ASN A 956 -8.44 -14.69 -8.69
N ARG A 957 -8.19 -15.89 -8.14
CA ARG A 957 -8.22 -17.15 -8.92
C ARG A 957 -9.56 -17.88 -8.88
N ASN A 958 -10.34 -17.73 -7.80
CA ASN A 958 -11.52 -18.56 -7.60
C ASN A 958 -12.86 -17.83 -7.75
N GLN A 959 -12.90 -16.51 -7.97
CA GLN A 959 -14.15 -15.75 -8.14
C GLN A 959 -14.22 -15.14 -9.55
N TRP A 960 -15.44 -14.99 -10.08
CA TRP A 960 -15.65 -14.20 -11.30
C TRP A 960 -15.39 -12.73 -11.00
N LEU A 961 -14.44 -12.13 -11.71
CA LEU A 961 -14.10 -10.72 -11.63
C LEU A 961 -14.65 -9.97 -12.83
N ILE A 962 -14.85 -8.67 -12.73
CA ILE A 962 -15.27 -7.82 -13.85
C ILE A 962 -14.03 -7.19 -14.47
N GLY A 963 -13.84 -7.39 -15.76
CA GLY A 963 -12.84 -6.72 -16.57
C GLY A 963 -13.49 -5.65 -17.44
N PHE A 964 -12.72 -4.63 -17.82
CA PHE A 964 -13.17 -3.56 -18.73
C PHE A 964 -12.22 -3.46 -19.92
N ASN A 965 -12.76 -3.38 -21.13
CA ASN A 965 -11.99 -3.33 -22.37
C ASN A 965 -12.86 -2.78 -23.50
N THR A 966 -12.27 -2.03 -24.44
CA THR A 966 -12.98 -1.49 -25.60
C THR A 966 -13.49 -2.57 -26.56
N LYS A 967 -12.98 -3.80 -26.43
CA LYS A 967 -13.46 -4.96 -27.18
C LYS A 967 -14.72 -5.59 -26.60
N PHE A 968 -15.12 -5.30 -25.36
CA PHE A 968 -16.33 -5.88 -24.79
C PHE A 968 -17.59 -5.21 -25.36
N TYR A 969 -18.72 -5.91 -25.34
CA TYR A 969 -19.93 -5.46 -26.04
C TYR A 969 -20.66 -4.30 -25.33
N GLY A 970 -20.81 -4.35 -24.01
CA GLY A 970 -21.73 -3.51 -23.25
C GLY A 970 -21.69 -1.98 -23.49
N PHE A 971 -22.81 -1.28 -23.25
CA PHE A 971 -22.92 0.17 -23.38
C PHE A 971 -23.77 0.80 -22.26
N PRO A 972 -23.35 1.92 -21.64
CA PRO A 972 -22.12 2.69 -21.90
C PRO A 972 -20.85 2.08 -21.30
N VAL A 973 -21.00 0.99 -20.53
CA VAL A 973 -19.91 0.27 -19.86
C VAL A 973 -19.61 -1.02 -20.62
N GLN A 974 -18.46 -1.05 -21.29
CA GLN A 974 -17.91 -2.22 -21.98
C GLN A 974 -17.17 -3.09 -20.95
N SER A 975 -17.89 -4.02 -20.35
CA SER A 975 -17.37 -4.93 -19.32
C SER A 975 -17.65 -6.39 -19.65
N ALA A 976 -16.86 -7.30 -19.08
CA ALA A 976 -17.12 -8.73 -19.14
C ALA A 976 -16.68 -9.39 -17.83
N TYR A 977 -17.33 -10.48 -17.44
CA TYR A 977 -16.82 -11.31 -16.36
C TYR A 977 -15.63 -12.14 -16.86
N TYR A 978 -14.61 -12.29 -16.02
CA TYR A 978 -13.48 -13.18 -16.29
C TYR A 978 -13.06 -13.97 -15.05
N LYS A 979 -12.50 -15.15 -15.29
CA LYS A 979 -11.98 -16.04 -14.25
C LYS A 979 -10.86 -16.93 -14.81
N GLU A 980 -9.88 -17.32 -13.99
CA GLU A 980 -9.00 -18.45 -14.35
C GLU A 980 -9.83 -19.75 -14.43
N ALA A 981 -9.54 -20.57 -15.44
CA ALA A 981 -10.27 -21.81 -15.66
C ALA A 981 -10.07 -22.79 -14.49
N GLY A 982 -11.15 -23.43 -14.09
CA GLY A 982 -11.27 -24.41 -13.02
C GLY A 982 -12.02 -25.67 -13.44
N THR A 983 -12.78 -26.23 -12.49
CA THR A 983 -13.41 -27.55 -12.58
C THR A 983 -14.77 -27.55 -13.28
N GLY A 984 -15.39 -26.39 -13.51
CA GLY A 984 -16.76 -26.27 -14.02
C GLY A 984 -17.81 -25.98 -12.94
N ASP A 985 -17.43 -25.88 -11.66
CA ASP A 985 -18.38 -25.67 -10.55
C ASP A 985 -18.89 -24.23 -10.44
N LYS A 986 -18.24 -23.28 -11.13
CA LYS A 986 -18.71 -21.88 -11.21
C LYS A 986 -19.13 -21.57 -12.63
N ARG A 987 -20.38 -21.14 -12.79
CA ARG A 987 -20.98 -20.94 -14.11
C ARG A 987 -21.76 -19.63 -14.19
N VAL A 988 -21.86 -19.09 -15.39
CA VAL A 988 -22.66 -17.89 -15.66
C VAL A 988 -23.85 -18.28 -16.53
N GLU A 989 -25.04 -17.83 -16.12
CA GLU A 989 -26.31 -18.14 -16.76
C GLU A 989 -26.93 -16.88 -17.37
N TRP A 990 -27.30 -16.94 -18.64
CA TRP A 990 -28.15 -15.95 -19.30
C TRP A 990 -29.54 -16.54 -19.55
N THR A 991 -30.57 -15.78 -19.19
CA THR A 991 -31.97 -16.12 -19.54
C THR A 991 -32.51 -15.13 -20.58
N ILE A 992 -32.99 -15.63 -21.70
CA ILE A 992 -33.49 -14.81 -22.81
C ILE A 992 -34.96 -15.15 -23.08
N ASP A 993 -35.85 -14.23 -22.72
CA ASP A 993 -37.28 -14.35 -23.03
C ASP A 993 -37.58 -13.81 -24.43
N ILE A 994 -38.44 -14.52 -25.17
CA ILE A 994 -38.88 -14.10 -26.50
C ILE A 994 -40.37 -13.79 -26.52
N THR A 995 -40.73 -12.75 -27.27
CA THR A 995 -42.13 -12.36 -27.50
C THR A 995 -42.75 -13.06 -28.70
N HIS A 996 -41.93 -13.61 -29.61
CA HIS A 996 -42.39 -14.21 -30.86
C HIS A 996 -41.76 -15.60 -31.05
N PRO A 997 -42.52 -16.69 -30.87
CA PRO A 997 -42.03 -18.04 -31.14
C PRO A 997 -41.44 -18.16 -32.55
N GLY A 998 -40.36 -18.94 -32.70
CA GLY A 998 -39.73 -19.16 -34.00
C GLY A 998 -38.34 -19.76 -33.90
N LYS A 999 -37.69 -19.88 -35.06
CA LYS A 999 -36.33 -20.40 -35.15
C LYS A 999 -35.31 -19.27 -34.96
N TYR A 1000 -34.42 -19.44 -33.99
CA TYR A 1000 -33.40 -18.49 -33.63
C TYR A 1000 -32.01 -19.11 -33.73
N GLU A 1001 -31.02 -18.31 -34.10
CA GLU A 1001 -29.61 -18.65 -34.00
C GLU A 1001 -29.00 -17.90 -32.82
N LEU A 1002 -28.31 -18.64 -31.95
CA LEU A 1002 -27.64 -18.10 -30.76
C LEU A 1002 -26.17 -17.87 -31.07
N PHE A 1003 -25.62 -16.77 -30.56
CA PHE A 1003 -24.21 -16.42 -30.66
C PHE A 1003 -23.70 -15.98 -29.29
N PHE A 1004 -22.46 -16.31 -28.96
CA PHE A 1004 -21.76 -15.66 -27.85
C PHE A 1004 -20.74 -14.66 -28.40
N HIS A 1005 -20.48 -13.61 -27.62
CA HIS A 1005 -19.47 -12.63 -27.95
C HIS A 1005 -18.09 -13.15 -27.58
N ASN A 1006 -17.22 -13.33 -28.57
CA ASN A 1006 -15.88 -13.85 -28.40
C ASN A 1006 -14.89 -12.70 -28.13
N VAL A 1007 -14.22 -12.76 -26.98
CA VAL A 1007 -13.26 -11.73 -26.58
C VAL A 1007 -11.84 -12.24 -26.74
N ASP A 1008 -11.19 -11.90 -27.85
CA ASP A 1008 -9.78 -12.20 -28.03
C ASP A 1008 -8.89 -11.11 -27.37
N GLY A 1009 -8.54 -11.30 -26.10
CA GLY A 1009 -7.49 -10.57 -25.38
C GLY A 1009 -6.27 -11.49 -25.20
N THR A 1010 -5.01 -11.10 -25.36
CA THR A 1010 -4.35 -9.81 -25.20
C THR A 1010 -3.00 -9.85 -25.96
N ARG A 1011 -2.44 -8.69 -26.34
CA ARG A 1011 -1.16 -8.57 -27.06
C ARG A 1011 0.09 -9.05 -26.27
N HIS A 1012 -0.06 -9.50 -25.02
CA HIS A 1012 1.08 -9.81 -24.13
C HIS A 1012 1.16 -11.25 -23.64
N GLU A 1013 0.18 -12.11 -23.91
CA GLU A 1013 0.29 -13.55 -23.66
C GLU A 1013 0.20 -14.26 -25.00
N LYS A 1014 1.36 -14.52 -25.64
CA LYS A 1014 1.46 -15.58 -26.65
C LYS A 1014 1.24 -16.91 -25.93
N SER A 1015 0.01 -17.23 -25.53
CA SER A 1015 -0.35 -18.61 -25.22
C SER A 1015 -0.44 -19.33 -26.56
N LEU A 1016 0.60 -20.10 -26.90
CA LEU A 1016 0.44 -21.22 -27.81
C LEU A 1016 -0.53 -22.21 -27.13
N ASP A 1017 -1.69 -22.45 -27.75
CA ASP A 1017 -2.57 -23.64 -27.68
C ASP A 1017 -4.07 -23.27 -27.61
N ASP A 1018 -4.89 -24.09 -28.30
CA ASP A 1018 -6.35 -24.00 -28.51
C ASP A 1018 -7.17 -23.56 -27.28
N LYS A 1019 -7.97 -22.49 -27.42
CA LYS A 1019 -8.94 -22.06 -26.38
C LYS A 1019 -10.26 -22.82 -26.58
N THR A 1020 -10.48 -23.89 -25.82
CA THR A 1020 -11.80 -24.54 -25.75
C THR A 1020 -12.69 -23.90 -24.68
N LEU A 1021 -13.92 -23.53 -25.04
CA LEU A 1021 -14.99 -23.08 -24.14
C LEU A 1021 -16.12 -24.12 -24.06
N TYR A 1022 -16.80 -24.16 -22.90
CA TYR A 1022 -17.88 -25.09 -22.61
C TYR A 1022 -19.19 -24.35 -22.31
N PHE A 1023 -20.26 -24.74 -23.00
CA PHE A 1023 -21.60 -24.16 -22.84
C PHE A 1023 -22.66 -25.26 -22.67
N SER A 1024 -23.77 -24.93 -22.04
CA SER A 1024 -25.02 -25.71 -22.09
C SER A 1024 -26.18 -24.79 -22.46
N VAL A 1025 -26.98 -25.18 -23.45
CA VAL A 1025 -28.19 -24.46 -23.87
C VAL A 1025 -29.43 -25.25 -23.43
N TYR A 1026 -30.31 -24.60 -22.67
CA TYR A 1026 -31.56 -25.15 -22.15
C TYR A 1026 -32.73 -24.52 -22.90
N ASN A 1027 -33.52 -25.34 -23.60
CA ASN A 1027 -34.70 -24.93 -24.35
C ASN A 1027 -35.90 -25.80 -23.92
N GLY A 1028 -36.66 -25.33 -22.92
CA GLY A 1028 -37.70 -26.15 -22.30
C GLY A 1028 -37.10 -27.29 -21.46
N GLU A 1029 -37.46 -28.53 -21.78
CA GLU A 1029 -36.91 -29.74 -21.15
C GLU A 1029 -35.60 -30.22 -21.81
N ASP A 1030 -35.27 -29.72 -23.00
CA ASP A 1030 -34.10 -30.13 -23.75
C ASP A 1030 -32.83 -29.38 -23.31
N THR A 1031 -31.74 -30.13 -23.14
CA THR A 1031 -30.42 -29.62 -22.76
C THR A 1031 -29.36 -30.00 -23.79
N PHE A 1032 -28.64 -29.03 -24.33
CA PHE A 1032 -27.59 -29.22 -25.33
C PHE A 1032 -26.23 -28.77 -24.79
N ASP A 1033 -25.35 -29.72 -24.52
CA ASP A 1033 -23.96 -29.44 -24.09
C ASP A 1033 -23.05 -29.24 -25.31
N LEU A 1034 -22.32 -28.12 -25.31
CA LEU A 1034 -21.51 -27.64 -26.42
C LEU A 1034 -20.05 -27.48 -25.99
N LYS A 1035 -19.15 -27.96 -26.84
CA LYS A 1035 -17.70 -27.75 -26.74
C LYS A 1035 -17.26 -26.93 -27.96
N ILE A 1036 -16.84 -25.69 -27.74
CA ILE A 1036 -16.44 -24.75 -28.80
C ILE A 1036 -14.93 -24.56 -28.75
N ASN A 1037 -14.23 -24.84 -29.85
CA ASN A 1037 -12.82 -24.49 -29.99
C ASN A 1037 -12.70 -23.13 -30.69
N ILE A 1038 -11.97 -22.21 -30.08
CA ILE A 1038 -11.78 -20.85 -30.58
C ILE A 1038 -10.36 -20.72 -31.12
N ASP A 1039 -10.26 -20.54 -32.43
CA ASP A 1039 -9.01 -20.24 -33.13
C ASP A 1039 -8.78 -18.72 -33.20
N SER A 1040 -7.53 -18.29 -33.46
CA SER A 1040 -7.17 -16.86 -33.56
C SER A 1040 -7.84 -16.10 -34.71
N GLU A 1041 -8.49 -16.79 -35.64
CA GLU A 1041 -9.22 -16.21 -36.78
C GLU A 1041 -10.75 -16.23 -36.62
N SER A 1042 -11.26 -16.60 -35.44
CA SER A 1042 -12.71 -16.67 -35.20
C SER A 1042 -13.39 -15.30 -35.19
N ASP A 1043 -14.61 -15.23 -35.74
CA ASP A 1043 -15.47 -14.03 -35.75
C ASP A 1043 -15.78 -13.53 -34.33
N GLU A 1044 -16.04 -12.22 -34.17
CA GLU A 1044 -16.45 -11.62 -32.88
C GLU A 1044 -17.74 -12.23 -32.30
N TRP A 1045 -18.62 -12.74 -33.16
CA TRP A 1045 -19.85 -13.43 -32.77
C TRP A 1045 -19.81 -14.88 -33.25
N VAL A 1046 -19.63 -15.82 -32.33
CA VAL A 1046 -19.51 -17.25 -32.64
C VAL A 1046 -20.83 -17.96 -32.35
N SER A 1047 -21.33 -18.72 -33.32
CA SER A 1047 -22.63 -19.41 -33.23
C SER A 1047 -22.58 -20.57 -32.23
N LEU A 1048 -23.57 -20.63 -31.33
CA LEU A 1048 -23.86 -21.75 -30.43
C LEU A 1048 -24.86 -22.73 -31.05
N GLY A 1049 -25.35 -22.46 -32.26
CA GLY A 1049 -26.32 -23.29 -32.97
C GLY A 1049 -27.70 -22.65 -33.13
N LYS A 1050 -28.60 -23.40 -33.78
CA LYS A 1050 -29.95 -22.98 -34.17
C LYS A 1050 -30.99 -23.76 -33.38
N TYR A 1051 -31.90 -23.04 -32.73
CA TYR A 1051 -32.88 -23.60 -31.81
C TYR A 1051 -34.29 -23.09 -32.17
N ASP A 1052 -35.30 -23.97 -32.05
CA ASP A 1052 -36.70 -23.59 -32.14
C ASP A 1052 -37.20 -23.18 -30.75
N VAL A 1053 -37.32 -21.88 -30.51
CA VAL A 1053 -37.60 -21.31 -29.18
C VAL A 1053 -39.06 -20.86 -29.12
N PHE A 1054 -39.75 -21.22 -28.05
CA PHE A 1054 -41.18 -20.89 -27.85
C PHE A 1054 -41.46 -19.83 -26.80
N ASN A 1055 -40.68 -19.78 -25.72
CA ASN A 1055 -40.93 -18.86 -24.61
C ASN A 1055 -39.65 -18.24 -24.06
N CYS A 1056 -38.77 -19.07 -23.51
CA CYS A 1056 -37.48 -18.64 -23.01
C CYS A 1056 -36.40 -19.66 -23.38
N ILE A 1057 -35.17 -19.17 -23.53
CA ILE A 1057 -33.98 -19.99 -23.69
C ILE A 1057 -32.95 -19.58 -22.65
N LYS A 1058 -32.25 -20.56 -22.09
CA LYS A 1058 -31.23 -20.33 -21.08
C LYS A 1058 -29.89 -20.84 -21.58
N VAL A 1059 -28.85 -20.02 -21.47
CA VAL A 1059 -27.48 -20.36 -21.87
C VAL A 1059 -26.61 -20.33 -20.63
N VAL A 1060 -25.79 -21.36 -20.45
CA VAL A 1060 -24.87 -21.48 -19.31
C VAL A 1060 -23.46 -21.64 -19.85
N GLN A 1061 -22.53 -20.79 -19.43
CA GLN A 1061 -21.09 -20.93 -19.72
C GLN A 1061 -20.35 -21.39 -18.47
N TYR A 1062 -19.45 -22.35 -18.63
CA TYR A 1062 -18.69 -22.97 -17.54
C TYR A 1062 -17.25 -22.47 -17.49
N ASP A 1063 -16.68 -22.41 -16.28
CA ASP A 1063 -15.26 -22.13 -16.07
C ASP A 1063 -14.34 -23.35 -16.31
N LYS A 1064 -14.71 -24.32 -17.16
CA LYS A 1064 -14.06 -25.63 -17.24
C LYS A 1064 -12.83 -25.68 -18.16
N GLN A 1065 -11.77 -26.41 -17.77
CA GLN A 1065 -10.64 -26.79 -18.64
C GLN A 1065 -10.38 -28.32 -18.60
N GLU A 1066 -9.77 -28.90 -19.64
CA GLU A 1066 -9.47 -30.35 -19.68
C GLU A 1066 -8.39 -30.74 -18.65
N LEU A 1067 -8.59 -31.88 -17.98
CA LEU A 1067 -7.77 -32.33 -16.83
C LEU A 1067 -6.28 -32.55 -17.14
N LEU A 1068 -5.94 -32.85 -18.40
CA LEU A 1068 -4.56 -33.15 -18.82
C LEU A 1068 -3.63 -31.93 -18.75
N SER A 1069 -4.16 -30.70 -18.82
CA SER A 1069 -3.36 -29.48 -18.67
C SER A 1069 -3.12 -29.08 -17.21
N ILE A 1070 -3.97 -29.51 -16.28
CA ILE A 1070 -3.92 -29.16 -14.84
C ILE A 1070 -2.68 -29.74 -14.14
N PHE A 1071 -2.14 -30.86 -14.64
CA PHE A 1071 -0.91 -31.48 -14.12
C PHE A 1071 0.38 -31.00 -14.82
N SER A 1072 0.25 -30.23 -15.90
CA SER A 1072 1.40 -29.56 -16.51
C SER A 1072 1.63 -28.23 -15.79
N PHE A 1073 2.86 -27.88 -15.43
CA PHE A 1073 3.20 -26.59 -14.82
C PHE A 1073 2.95 -25.36 -15.74
N LYS A 1074 2.13 -25.49 -16.80
CA LYS A 1074 1.65 -24.37 -17.64
C LYS A 1074 0.56 -23.59 -16.89
N GLY A 1075 0.52 -22.27 -17.07
CA GLY A 1075 -0.51 -21.40 -16.47
C GLY A 1075 -1.94 -21.78 -16.91
N LEU A 1076 -2.93 -21.52 -16.05
CA LEU A 1076 -4.36 -21.74 -16.35
C LEU A 1076 -4.85 -20.70 -17.37
N ASN A 1077 -5.74 -21.12 -18.28
CA ASN A 1077 -6.35 -20.21 -19.25
C ASN A 1077 -7.37 -19.29 -18.57
N LYS A 1078 -7.56 -18.06 -19.06
CA LYS A 1078 -8.63 -17.16 -18.60
C LYS A 1078 -9.89 -17.36 -19.44
N VAL A 1079 -11.03 -17.55 -18.78
CA VAL A 1079 -12.37 -17.64 -19.38
C VAL A 1079 -13.03 -16.27 -19.29
N PHE A 1080 -13.61 -15.78 -20.40
CA PHE A 1080 -14.35 -14.52 -20.48
C PHE A 1080 -15.82 -14.77 -20.79
N VAL A 1081 -16.69 -13.94 -20.21
CA VAL A 1081 -18.16 -14.01 -20.24
C VAL A 1081 -18.67 -12.58 -20.47
N ASP A 1082 -19.12 -12.30 -21.69
CA ASP A 1082 -19.49 -10.94 -22.15
C ASP A 1082 -20.99 -10.87 -22.47
N ALA A 1083 -21.40 -11.21 -23.70
CA ALA A 1083 -22.80 -11.12 -24.12
C ALA A 1083 -23.27 -12.32 -24.94
N ILE A 1084 -24.60 -12.57 -24.91
CA ILE A 1084 -25.29 -13.53 -25.78
C ILE A 1084 -26.21 -12.77 -26.74
N LYS A 1085 -26.08 -13.05 -28.05
CA LYS A 1085 -26.94 -12.51 -29.11
C LYS A 1085 -27.83 -13.59 -29.68
N MET A 1086 -29.07 -13.24 -29.95
CA MET A 1086 -30.06 -14.13 -30.55
C MET A 1086 -30.69 -13.48 -31.78
N LYS A 1087 -30.53 -14.12 -32.93
CA LYS A 1087 -31.00 -13.62 -34.22
C LYS A 1087 -32.15 -14.48 -34.75
N LYS A 1088 -33.28 -13.85 -35.08
CA LYS A 1088 -34.42 -14.55 -35.67
C LYS A 1088 -34.09 -14.95 -37.11
N ILE A 1089 -34.22 -16.23 -37.44
CA ILE A 1089 -34.06 -16.71 -38.81
C ILE A 1089 -35.37 -16.44 -39.55
N ARG A 1090 -35.36 -15.44 -40.43
CA ARG A 1090 -36.45 -15.27 -41.41
C ARG A 1090 -36.38 -16.43 -42.39
N ARG A 1091 -37.50 -17.13 -42.58
CA ARG A 1091 -37.63 -18.14 -43.63
C ARG A 1091 -37.59 -17.50 -45.01
#